data_AF-A0A839DVV6-F1
#
_entry.id   AF-A0A839DVV6-F1
#
_cell.length_a   1.000
_cell.length_b   1.000
_cell.length_c   1.000
_cell.angle_alpha   90.00
_cell.angle_beta   90.00
_cell.angle_gamma   90.00
#
_symmetry.space_group_name_H-M   'P 1'
#
loop_
_entity.id
_entity.type
_entity.pdbx_description
1 polymer ?
#
loop_
_entity_poly.entity_id
_entity_poly.type
_entity_poly.pdbx_seq_one_letter_code
_entity_poly.pdbx_strand_id
1 'polypeptide(L)'
;MREATTNEPELSHRSRWRTRLRSTAVVLLATLTGLAGGITAQAHPGHEHSDEPQVLVFSRTEGYRHQSIPSGIRTIERLGDRNGFTVETTEDAGAFTDANLDRFDAVVWLSTTGDVLDDEQQAAFERYVRSGGGYAGVHAASDTEYQWPWYGDLVGAYFRSHPSIQQATVDVEDRGNVSTRHLPKRWQRTDEWYNYRDNPREDVHVLASLDESTYRPGAGAMGDHPIAWCHDFDGGRSWYTGGGHTEESYTDPKFVRHLLGGIRTAIGSPEANCGAPGKPENPGNPGKQQPPPDSAFEQLTLAKGEREVGEPMAMAVLPDRRVLHTSRSGEVYLTTPRGSTTQAARVPVYNHDEDGLQGIAVDPNFAENRWVYLYYAPELDTPPGDAPKQGDPADFAPFEGHNQLSRFKLVDGKLDMASEQQILRVNTDRGLCCHAGGEIDFAQGDLYLSTGDDTNPFASNGYTPIDERADRNPAFDAQRSAGNTNDLRGKLLRITVQPDGSYTVPEGNLFPESEDPDDKTRPEIYAMGFRNPFRFSVDEETGWIHLGDYGPDAGSSDPDRGPGGTVEFNLIKKPGNYGWPYCVGDNKPFVDYDFATGESGEPFDCAAPKNTSPHNTGLVDLPPVQPAWLPYDDGSVPALGSGPESPMGGPTYHYDPSLKSPTKFPKYFDDKVFNYEWDRGWIKEFTLGKNGGLTGIKPFFASMDLIRPMNLEFGPQGSLYVLDYGSSYFGGAADSALYRIDHSPDSKTPDVSVTADKTSGRAPLTVTFDPAGTEDPEGEKLSYAWDFTDDGTVDSTEAGPVSFTYEQRGAYTATLAVTDADGKTGYAGVRIVVGNTPPQVQLELPPTGGTFAFGDQVPFEVTVTDAEDTEIDCSRVKVSYALGHDTHAHPLSEATGCKGVIETPADEGHGLDADLFGVIKATYTDSGSGDLPPVRGSERIVLQPKNKQAEFFDEAQGVELVEEPGAAGGTKVGAIDPGDWISVDPVDLTGVEGIGYRVSASGSGGTVEVRSGAPDGPLVSTAEVPGSGTSYVDIAPAAVTDRSHSGPLYFVFRGAGSDLLALDEIHFSGPGVSGSVSAEQLRSKRVAQGTLPRGDR
;
A
#
# COMPACT_ATOMS: atom_id res chain seq x y z
N MET A 1 -55.99 -35.47 -44.85
CA MET A 1 -56.20 -34.98 -43.47
C MET A 1 -56.69 -33.53 -43.63
N ARG A 2 -58.01 -33.26 -43.69
CA ARG A 2 -58.86 -32.84 -42.54
C ARG A 2 -58.03 -32.02 -41.53
N GLU A 3 -57.98 -30.70 -41.67
CA GLU A 3 -58.96 -29.65 -41.22
C GLU A 3 -58.48 -29.09 -39.85
N ALA A 4 -58.41 -27.79 -39.55
CA ALA A 4 -59.02 -26.58 -40.11
C ALA A 4 -58.23 -25.32 -39.62
N THR A 5 -57.91 -24.34 -40.50
CA THR A 5 -58.51 -22.97 -40.63
C THR A 5 -57.85 -21.88 -39.75
N THR A 6 -56.95 -21.02 -40.28
CA THR A 6 -57.12 -19.77 -41.09
C THR A 6 -57.45 -18.51 -40.28
N ASN A 7 -56.55 -17.51 -40.29
CA ASN A 7 -56.74 -16.20 -40.96
C ASN A 7 -55.66 -15.17 -40.53
N GLU A 8 -54.87 -14.70 -41.50
CA GLU A 8 -54.35 -13.32 -41.52
C GLU A 8 -55.47 -12.35 -41.96
N PRO A 9 -55.25 -11.03 -41.88
CA PRO A 9 -54.74 -10.37 -43.10
C PRO A 9 -53.68 -9.29 -42.87
N GLU A 10 -52.77 -9.18 -43.84
CA GLU A 10 -51.99 -7.99 -44.20
C GLU A 10 -52.86 -6.72 -44.28
N LEU A 11 -52.27 -5.55 -44.02
CA LEU A 11 -52.47 -4.36 -44.86
C LEU A 11 -51.31 -3.37 -44.72
N SER A 12 -50.76 -3.03 -45.89
CA SER A 12 -49.77 -2.00 -46.18
C SER A 12 -50.13 -0.61 -45.64
N HIS A 13 -49.15 0.29 -45.42
CA HIS A 13 -49.13 1.58 -46.12
C HIS A 13 -47.77 2.31 -46.00
N ARG A 14 -47.29 2.74 -47.18
CA ARG A 14 -46.18 3.65 -47.41
C ARG A 14 -46.51 5.09 -46.98
N SER A 15 -45.42 5.88 -46.86
CA SER A 15 -45.27 7.27 -47.35
C SER A 15 -45.43 8.43 -46.35
N ARG A 16 -44.26 8.98 -45.96
CA ARG A 16 -43.72 10.34 -46.21
C ARG A 16 -44.62 11.60 -45.98
N TRP A 17 -43.89 12.71 -45.76
CA TRP A 17 -44.26 14.14 -45.81
C TRP A 17 -44.71 14.68 -44.43
N ARG A 18 -44.12 15.72 -43.83
CA ARG A 18 -43.77 17.04 -44.41
C ARG A 18 -42.74 17.80 -43.55
N THR A 19 -41.76 18.36 -44.26
CA THR A 19 -40.98 19.55 -43.92
C THR A 19 -41.85 20.82 -43.95
N ARG A 20 -41.29 21.93 -43.41
CA ARG A 20 -41.54 23.38 -43.67
C ARG A 20 -42.24 24.14 -42.53
N LEU A 21 -41.88 25.38 -42.17
CA LEU A 21 -40.76 26.30 -42.44
C LEU A 21 -41.00 27.55 -41.54
N ARG A 22 -39.91 28.19 -41.06
CA ARG A 22 -39.65 29.64 -40.87
C ARG A 22 -40.61 30.55 -40.06
N SER A 23 -40.04 31.35 -39.14
CA SER A 23 -39.67 32.78 -39.37
C SER A 23 -39.37 33.58 -38.08
N THR A 24 -38.17 34.20 -38.02
CA THR A 24 -37.79 35.60 -37.62
C THR A 24 -38.76 36.48 -36.80
N ALA A 25 -38.41 37.43 -35.91
CA ALA A 25 -37.16 38.04 -35.40
C ALA A 25 -37.51 39.13 -34.34
N VAL A 26 -36.49 39.76 -33.73
CA VAL A 26 -36.39 41.14 -33.16
C VAL A 26 -36.25 41.29 -31.63
N VAL A 27 -34.98 41.46 -31.21
CA VAL A 27 -34.34 42.53 -30.42
C VAL A 27 -35.13 43.25 -29.31
N LEU A 28 -34.58 43.23 -28.09
CA LEU A 28 -34.52 44.39 -27.19
C LEU A 28 -33.29 44.32 -26.25
N LEU A 29 -32.40 45.29 -26.41
CA LEU A 29 -31.30 45.65 -25.52
C LEU A 29 -31.83 46.70 -24.52
N ALA A 30 -31.62 46.52 -23.21
CA ALA A 30 -31.35 47.61 -22.26
C ALA A 30 -31.01 47.06 -20.85
N THR A 31 -29.73 47.18 -20.54
CA THR A 31 -29.00 47.19 -19.25
C THR A 31 -29.75 47.66 -18.00
N LEU A 32 -29.51 46.99 -16.86
CA LEU A 32 -29.09 47.64 -15.61
C LEU A 32 -28.45 46.62 -14.63
N THR A 33 -27.21 46.93 -14.29
CA THR A 33 -26.26 46.33 -13.34
C THR A 33 -26.76 46.23 -11.90
N GLY A 34 -26.40 45.17 -11.18
CA GLY A 34 -26.51 45.11 -9.72
C GLY A 34 -26.17 43.76 -9.07
N LEU A 35 -24.87 43.51 -8.86
CA LEU A 35 -24.26 42.76 -7.75
C LEU A 35 -24.76 41.32 -7.46
N ALA A 36 -24.05 40.34 -8.03
CA ALA A 36 -23.87 39.02 -7.44
C ALA A 36 -22.40 38.61 -7.67
N GLY A 37 -21.62 38.59 -6.59
CA GLY A 37 -20.28 38.01 -6.58
C GLY A 37 -20.41 36.49 -6.55
N GLY A 38 -20.32 35.86 -7.71
CA GLY A 38 -20.08 34.43 -7.83
C GLY A 38 -18.57 34.18 -7.77
N ILE A 39 -18.16 33.29 -6.87
CA ILE A 39 -16.84 32.66 -6.92
C ILE A 39 -16.93 31.69 -8.11
N THR A 40 -16.47 32.15 -9.28
CA THR A 40 -16.12 31.26 -10.38
C THR A 40 -14.88 30.49 -9.95
N ALA A 41 -14.99 29.17 -9.85
CA ALA A 41 -13.83 28.29 -9.86
C ALA A 41 -12.96 28.68 -11.05
N GLN A 42 -11.75 29.15 -10.78
CA GLN A 42 -10.74 29.32 -11.80
C GLN A 42 -10.39 27.91 -12.30
N ALA A 43 -10.73 27.63 -13.55
CA ALA A 43 -9.95 26.66 -14.30
C ALA A 43 -8.46 27.09 -14.18
N HIS A 44 -7.57 26.13 -13.92
CA HIS A 44 -6.14 26.36 -14.05
C HIS A 44 -5.88 27.07 -15.40
N PRO A 45 -5.08 28.15 -15.43
CA PRO A 45 -4.70 28.75 -16.69
C PRO A 45 -3.89 27.71 -17.46
N GLY A 46 -4.52 27.12 -18.47
CA GLY A 46 -3.79 26.53 -19.59
C GLY A 46 -2.85 27.61 -20.14
N HIS A 47 -1.59 27.22 -20.31
CA HIS A 47 -0.47 27.99 -20.85
C HIS A 47 -0.88 29.22 -21.67
N GLU A 48 -0.48 30.42 -21.21
CA GLU A 48 -0.24 31.53 -22.15
C GLU A 48 0.99 31.17 -22.99
N HIS A 49 0.82 30.31 -24.00
CA HIS A 49 1.85 30.10 -25.01
C HIS A 49 2.07 31.43 -25.76
N SER A 50 3.33 31.80 -25.96
CA SER A 50 3.67 32.53 -27.18
C SER A 50 3.13 31.73 -28.36
N ASP A 51 2.49 32.36 -29.35
CA ASP A 51 1.90 31.69 -30.52
C ASP A 51 2.89 30.77 -31.32
N GLU A 52 4.18 30.76 -30.97
CA GLU A 52 5.25 29.95 -31.57
C GLU A 52 5.87 28.98 -30.53
N PRO A 53 6.07 27.68 -30.88
CA PRO A 53 6.76 26.70 -30.02
C PRO A 53 8.17 27.12 -29.60
N GLN A 54 8.63 26.69 -28.42
CA GLN A 54 9.95 26.99 -27.87
C GLN A 54 10.81 25.72 -27.77
N VAL A 55 12.07 25.81 -28.21
CA VAL A 55 13.01 24.69 -28.22
C VAL A 55 14.27 25.03 -27.42
N LEU A 56 14.63 24.16 -26.47
CA LEU A 56 15.91 24.24 -25.78
C LEU A 56 16.93 23.33 -26.47
N VAL A 57 18.10 23.85 -26.85
CA VAL A 57 19.23 23.06 -27.37
C VAL A 57 20.27 22.91 -26.26
N PHE A 58 20.40 21.69 -25.76
CA PHE A 58 21.38 21.30 -24.77
C PHE A 58 22.56 20.59 -25.44
N SER A 59 23.79 21.03 -25.14
CA SER A 59 25.01 20.53 -25.81
C SER A 59 26.19 20.32 -24.87
N ARG A 60 25.92 20.08 -23.58
CA ARG A 60 26.94 19.75 -22.58
C ARG A 60 27.59 18.40 -22.90
N THR A 61 28.90 18.31 -22.68
CA THR A 61 29.69 17.09 -22.89
C THR A 61 30.63 16.90 -21.70
N GLU A 62 30.52 15.78 -20.98
CA GLU A 62 31.52 15.30 -20.02
C GLU A 62 32.47 14.25 -20.65
N GLY A 63 32.17 13.82 -21.87
CA GLY A 63 32.99 12.94 -22.70
C GLY A 63 33.65 13.65 -23.89
N TYR A 64 33.63 12.97 -25.06
CA TYR A 64 34.19 13.53 -26.28
C TYR A 64 33.36 14.72 -26.78
N ARG A 65 34.03 15.81 -27.17
CA ARG A 65 33.38 17.02 -27.69
C ARG A 65 33.50 17.14 -29.21
N HIS A 66 32.38 17.00 -29.90
CA HIS A 66 32.31 17.06 -31.36
C HIS A 66 32.49 18.49 -31.88
N GLN A 67 33.32 18.66 -32.91
CA GLN A 67 33.53 19.96 -33.57
C GLN A 67 32.29 20.48 -34.29
N SER A 68 31.29 19.62 -34.51
CA SER A 68 30.06 19.96 -35.20
C SER A 68 29.02 20.68 -34.33
N ILE A 69 29.15 20.65 -33.00
CA ILE A 69 28.21 21.29 -32.06
C ILE A 69 27.94 22.76 -32.40
N PRO A 70 28.95 23.64 -32.63
CA PRO A 70 28.69 25.04 -33.01
C PRO A 70 27.97 25.18 -34.37
N SER A 71 28.20 24.25 -35.30
CA SER A 71 27.53 24.24 -36.60
C SER A 71 26.08 23.72 -36.49
N GLY A 72 25.82 22.79 -35.57
CA GLY A 72 24.49 22.32 -35.21
C GLY A 72 23.63 23.40 -34.57
N ILE A 73 24.14 24.08 -33.54
CA ILE A 73 23.46 25.21 -32.88
C ILE A 73 23.03 26.25 -33.91
N ARG A 74 23.97 26.79 -34.70
CA ARG A 74 23.69 27.81 -35.73
C ARG A 74 22.67 27.36 -36.77
N THR A 75 22.58 26.06 -37.01
CA THR A 75 21.63 25.49 -37.98
C THR A 75 20.25 25.37 -37.36
N ILE A 76 20.14 24.92 -36.12
CA ILE A 76 18.87 24.82 -35.39
C ILE A 76 18.27 26.21 -35.15
N GLU A 77 19.07 27.20 -34.73
CA GLU A 77 18.63 28.61 -34.62
C GLU A 77 18.04 29.11 -35.94
N ARG A 78 18.75 28.89 -37.06
CA ARG A 78 18.27 29.27 -38.40
C ARG A 78 17.02 28.50 -38.82
N LEU A 79 16.86 27.26 -38.36
CA LEU A 79 15.64 26.48 -38.60
C LEU A 79 14.48 27.11 -37.83
N GLY A 80 14.67 27.48 -36.57
CA GLY A 80 13.69 28.21 -35.76
C GLY A 80 13.21 29.49 -36.44
N ASP A 81 14.15 30.39 -36.77
CA ASP A 81 13.92 31.67 -37.47
C ASP A 81 13.06 31.56 -38.73
N ARG A 82 13.10 30.40 -39.41
CA ARG A 82 12.46 30.18 -40.71
C ARG A 82 11.20 29.33 -40.63
N ASN A 83 10.95 28.65 -39.52
CA ASN A 83 9.94 27.61 -39.43
C ASN A 83 8.98 27.77 -38.24
N GLY A 84 9.03 28.92 -37.55
CA GLY A 84 8.04 29.33 -36.56
C GLY A 84 8.19 28.61 -35.23
N PHE A 85 9.43 28.47 -34.74
CA PHE A 85 9.73 28.08 -33.36
C PHE A 85 10.95 28.86 -32.87
N THR A 86 11.01 29.19 -31.58
CA THR A 86 12.14 29.87 -30.98
C THR A 86 13.17 28.87 -30.47
N VAL A 87 14.44 29.30 -30.37
CA VAL A 87 15.55 28.45 -29.94
C VAL A 87 16.32 29.15 -28.83
N GLU A 88 16.44 28.49 -27.70
CA GLU A 88 17.36 28.83 -26.62
C GLU A 88 18.46 27.76 -26.55
N THR A 89 19.71 28.13 -26.24
CA THR A 89 20.82 27.16 -26.19
C THR A 89 21.54 27.24 -24.86
N THR A 90 21.88 26.09 -24.29
CA THR A 90 22.66 26.02 -23.05
C THR A 90 23.63 24.83 -23.03
N GLU A 91 24.69 24.97 -22.26
CA GLU A 91 25.57 23.88 -21.81
C GLU A 91 25.53 23.74 -20.28
N ASP A 92 24.74 24.57 -19.60
CA ASP A 92 24.56 24.56 -18.15
C ASP A 92 23.44 23.57 -17.78
N ALA A 93 23.78 22.53 -17.00
CA ALA A 93 22.82 21.53 -16.54
C ALA A 93 21.87 22.10 -15.48
N GLY A 94 22.21 23.21 -14.80
CA GLY A 94 21.30 23.91 -13.91
C GLY A 94 20.05 24.50 -14.60
N ALA A 95 19.99 24.43 -15.94
CA ALA A 95 18.78 24.73 -16.71
C ALA A 95 17.71 23.62 -16.62
N PHE A 96 18.05 22.40 -16.16
CA PHE A 96 17.12 21.28 -16.00
C PHE A 96 16.41 21.36 -14.66
N THR A 97 15.51 22.32 -14.55
CA THR A 97 14.57 22.46 -13.42
C THR A 97 13.15 22.46 -13.98
N ASP A 98 12.17 22.00 -13.20
CA ASP A 98 10.77 21.93 -13.63
C ASP A 98 10.29 23.29 -14.19
N ALA A 99 10.52 24.35 -13.42
CA ALA A 99 10.11 25.71 -13.78
C ALA A 99 10.74 26.22 -15.09
N ASN A 100 11.96 25.80 -15.42
CA ASN A 100 12.61 26.22 -16.66
C ASN A 100 12.21 25.34 -17.84
N LEU A 101 12.09 24.02 -17.63
CA LEU A 101 11.71 23.07 -18.67
C LEU A 101 10.26 23.27 -19.15
N ASP A 102 9.35 23.68 -18.27
CA ASP A 102 7.95 24.03 -18.59
C ASP A 102 7.78 25.10 -19.68
N ARG A 103 8.85 25.85 -19.98
CA ARG A 103 8.86 26.86 -21.05
C ARG A 103 8.95 26.26 -22.45
N PHE A 104 9.42 25.02 -22.59
CA PHE A 104 9.86 24.45 -23.86
C PHE A 104 8.98 23.30 -24.33
N ASP A 105 8.57 23.32 -25.59
CA ASP A 105 7.83 22.23 -26.22
C ASP A 105 8.74 21.04 -26.59
N ALA A 106 10.04 21.30 -26.78
CA ALA A 106 11.03 20.24 -26.99
C ALA A 106 12.43 20.62 -26.48
N VAL A 107 13.17 19.61 -26.03
CA VAL A 107 14.60 19.69 -25.70
C VAL A 107 15.42 18.86 -26.69
N VAL A 108 16.34 19.52 -27.39
CA VAL A 108 17.29 18.89 -28.31
C VAL A 108 18.59 18.60 -27.58
N TRP A 109 18.96 17.33 -27.49
CA TRP A 109 20.27 16.89 -27.01
C TRP A 109 21.22 16.79 -28.20
N LEU A 110 22.01 17.84 -28.40
CA LEU A 110 22.86 18.01 -29.57
C LEU A 110 24.27 17.49 -29.29
N SER A 111 24.50 16.21 -29.60
CA SER A 111 25.80 15.55 -29.44
C SER A 111 26.39 15.70 -28.03
N THR A 112 25.53 15.55 -27.03
CA THR A 112 25.94 15.37 -25.63
C THR A 112 26.78 14.10 -25.48
N THR A 113 27.63 14.01 -24.46
CA THR A 113 28.41 12.80 -24.17
C THR A 113 28.71 12.70 -22.68
N GLY A 114 28.74 11.48 -22.14
CA GLY A 114 29.05 11.23 -20.73
C GLY A 114 27.84 11.38 -19.81
N ASP A 115 28.09 11.64 -18.53
CA ASP A 115 27.08 11.82 -17.48
C ASP A 115 26.92 13.32 -17.24
N VAL A 116 25.84 13.93 -17.74
CA VAL A 116 25.72 15.39 -17.92
C VAL A 116 24.70 16.03 -16.97
N LEU A 117 23.84 15.24 -16.33
CA LEU A 117 22.84 15.65 -15.35
C LEU A 117 23.02 14.90 -14.02
N ASP A 118 22.81 15.59 -12.90
CA ASP A 118 22.66 14.94 -11.59
C ASP A 118 21.23 14.41 -11.35
N ASP A 119 21.02 13.65 -10.27
CA ASP A 119 19.74 12.99 -9.95
C ASP A 119 18.54 13.95 -9.92
N GLU A 120 18.72 15.18 -9.42
CA GLU A 120 17.65 16.18 -9.35
C GLU A 120 17.26 16.66 -10.75
N GLN A 121 18.26 16.93 -11.59
CA GLN A 121 18.08 17.34 -12.99
C GLN A 121 17.51 16.22 -13.86
N GLN A 122 17.92 14.97 -13.61
CA GLN A 122 17.35 13.78 -14.24
C GLN A 122 15.85 13.69 -13.91
N ALA A 123 15.49 13.78 -12.63
CA ALA A 123 14.10 13.73 -12.18
C ALA A 123 13.24 14.85 -12.78
N ALA A 124 13.78 16.08 -12.89
CA ALA A 124 13.11 17.19 -13.57
C ALA A 124 12.87 16.90 -15.05
N PHE A 125 13.83 16.26 -15.72
CA PHE A 125 13.67 15.88 -17.11
C PHE A 125 12.66 14.74 -17.31
N GLU A 126 12.58 13.76 -16.40
CA GLU A 126 11.53 12.73 -16.44
C GLU A 126 10.14 13.36 -16.32
N ARG A 127 9.94 14.27 -15.34
CA ARG A 127 8.66 14.96 -15.16
C ARG A 127 8.28 15.79 -16.39
N TYR A 128 9.26 16.48 -16.99
CA TYR A 128 9.07 17.22 -18.23
C TYR A 128 8.58 16.33 -19.38
N VAL A 129 9.17 15.15 -19.57
CA VAL A 129 8.72 14.23 -20.63
C VAL A 129 7.35 13.64 -20.28
N ARG A 130 7.12 13.26 -19.02
CA ARG A 130 5.81 12.78 -18.50
C ARG A 130 4.67 13.76 -18.67
N SER A 131 4.93 15.06 -18.57
CA SER A 131 3.94 16.11 -18.80
C SER A 131 3.70 16.41 -20.28
N GLY A 132 4.32 15.65 -21.19
CA GLY A 132 4.13 15.75 -22.64
C GLY A 132 5.24 16.49 -23.38
N GLY A 133 6.35 16.81 -22.71
CA GLY A 133 7.55 17.42 -23.31
C GLY A 133 8.21 16.55 -24.38
N GLY A 134 8.82 17.21 -25.38
CA GLY A 134 9.47 16.54 -26.50
C GLY A 134 10.98 16.36 -26.30
N TYR A 135 11.53 15.23 -26.77
CA TYR A 135 12.97 14.96 -26.83
C TYR A 135 13.43 14.76 -28.28
N ALA A 136 14.55 15.39 -28.63
CA ALA A 136 15.25 15.15 -29.89
C ALA A 136 16.75 14.89 -29.66
N GLY A 137 17.19 13.64 -29.85
CA GLY A 137 18.59 13.25 -29.74
C GLY A 137 19.33 13.31 -31.08
N VAL A 138 20.52 13.92 -31.11
CA VAL A 138 21.35 14.04 -32.32
C VAL A 138 22.73 13.45 -32.10
N HIS A 139 23.08 12.49 -32.95
CA HIS A 139 24.37 11.80 -33.01
C HIS A 139 24.80 11.22 -31.66
N ALA A 140 25.65 11.94 -30.92
CA ALA A 140 26.24 11.46 -29.68
C ALA A 140 25.28 11.45 -28.48
N ALA A 141 24.04 11.92 -28.62
CA ALA A 141 23.04 11.80 -27.55
C ALA A 141 22.92 10.36 -26.99
N SER A 142 23.06 9.33 -27.83
CA SER A 142 23.09 7.92 -27.38
C SER A 142 24.35 7.52 -26.59
N ASP A 143 25.39 8.35 -26.59
CA ASP A 143 26.64 8.23 -25.81
C ASP A 143 26.58 9.04 -24.50
N THR A 144 25.38 9.17 -23.92
CA THR A 144 25.11 9.97 -22.72
C THR A 144 24.31 9.15 -21.71
N GLU A 145 24.46 9.42 -20.41
CA GLU A 145 23.63 8.91 -19.30
C GLU A 145 23.52 7.36 -19.20
N TYR A 146 24.65 6.66 -19.28
CA TYR A 146 24.66 5.18 -19.26
C TYR A 146 24.19 4.53 -17.95
N GLN A 147 24.18 5.27 -16.83
CA GLN A 147 23.74 4.76 -15.52
C GLN A 147 22.28 5.09 -15.22
N TRP A 148 21.57 5.74 -16.16
CA TRP A 148 20.18 6.14 -16.01
C TRP A 148 19.31 5.39 -17.03
N PRO A 149 18.80 4.18 -16.71
CA PRO A 149 18.12 3.30 -17.66
C PRO A 149 16.92 3.96 -18.37
N TRP A 150 16.19 4.83 -17.67
CA TRP A 150 15.07 5.56 -18.23
C TRP A 150 15.49 6.41 -19.45
N TYR A 151 16.66 7.04 -19.40
CA TYR A 151 17.19 7.76 -20.56
C TYR A 151 17.54 6.82 -21.72
N GLY A 152 18.04 5.62 -21.40
CA GLY A 152 18.30 4.57 -22.37
C GLY A 152 17.06 4.19 -23.16
N ASP A 153 15.92 4.07 -22.49
CA ASP A 153 14.64 3.81 -23.12
C ASP A 153 14.12 5.04 -23.90
N LEU A 154 14.30 6.25 -23.38
CA LEU A 154 13.95 7.51 -24.06
C LEU A 154 14.71 7.67 -25.38
N VAL A 155 16.03 7.47 -25.39
CA VAL A 155 16.85 7.57 -26.61
C VAL A 155 16.66 6.35 -27.51
N GLY A 156 16.28 5.20 -26.94
CA GLY A 156 15.95 3.95 -27.61
C GLY A 156 17.11 2.97 -27.74
N ALA A 157 18.37 3.44 -27.78
CA ALA A 157 19.54 2.58 -27.68
C ALA A 157 20.81 3.36 -27.31
N TYR A 158 21.63 2.75 -26.46
CA TYR A 158 22.93 3.29 -26.07
C TYR A 158 24.03 3.04 -27.10
N PHE A 159 24.98 3.97 -27.21
CA PHE A 159 26.18 3.84 -28.02
C PHE A 159 27.10 2.71 -27.52
N ARG A 160 27.74 2.02 -28.46
CA ARG A 160 28.74 0.98 -28.21
C ARG A 160 30.09 1.28 -28.83
N SER A 161 30.10 1.65 -30.12
CA SER A 161 31.32 1.85 -30.90
C SER A 161 31.01 2.55 -32.23
N HIS A 162 32.02 3.01 -32.96
CA HIS A 162 31.87 3.50 -34.33
C HIS A 162 33.13 3.18 -35.16
N PRO A 163 33.02 3.07 -36.50
CA PRO A 163 34.17 3.02 -37.38
C PRO A 163 34.67 4.44 -37.72
N SER A 164 35.72 4.55 -38.55
CA SER A 164 36.14 5.84 -39.09
C SER A 164 35.03 6.48 -39.94
N ILE A 165 34.96 7.82 -39.95
CA ILE A 165 34.10 8.61 -40.85
C ILE A 165 34.25 8.09 -42.28
N GLN A 166 33.13 7.69 -42.87
CA GLN A 166 33.10 7.12 -44.21
C GLN A 166 31.71 7.23 -44.84
N GLN A 167 31.66 7.04 -46.15
CA GLN A 167 30.40 7.00 -46.86
C GLN A 167 29.67 5.67 -46.63
N ALA A 168 28.38 5.72 -46.34
CA ALA A 168 27.47 4.59 -46.30
C ALA A 168 26.16 4.91 -47.04
N THR A 169 25.40 3.87 -47.36
CA THR A 169 24.02 4.01 -47.85
C THR A 169 23.06 3.85 -46.68
N VAL A 170 22.27 4.89 -46.41
CA VAL A 170 21.14 4.86 -45.50
C VAL A 170 19.89 4.44 -46.29
N ASP A 171 19.28 3.33 -45.90
CA ASP A 171 17.99 2.88 -46.40
C ASP A 171 16.87 3.55 -45.60
N VAL A 172 16.10 4.41 -46.26
CA VAL A 172 14.98 5.12 -45.65
C VAL A 172 13.76 4.21 -45.69
N GLU A 173 13.42 3.64 -44.53
CA GLU A 173 12.41 2.61 -44.36
C GLU A 173 11.00 3.21 -44.35
N ASP A 174 10.80 4.25 -43.52
CA ASP A 174 9.56 5.02 -43.50
C ASP A 174 9.78 6.36 -44.20
N ARG A 175 9.04 6.60 -45.29
CA ARG A 175 9.02 7.87 -46.03
C ARG A 175 7.70 8.63 -45.86
N GLY A 176 6.84 8.17 -44.96
CA GLY A 176 5.63 8.85 -44.51
C GLY A 176 5.92 9.90 -43.43
N ASN A 177 6.90 9.64 -42.56
CA ASN A 177 7.30 10.57 -41.50
C ASN A 177 7.91 11.89 -42.06
N VAL A 178 7.61 13.02 -41.40
CA VAL A 178 8.05 14.35 -41.82
C VAL A 178 9.56 14.53 -41.87
N SER A 179 10.32 13.79 -41.04
CA SER A 179 11.78 13.81 -41.00
C SER A 179 12.42 13.07 -42.18
N THR A 180 11.71 12.16 -42.84
CA THR A 180 12.29 11.28 -43.87
C THR A 180 11.58 11.35 -45.23
N ARG A 181 10.38 11.94 -45.32
CA ARG A 181 9.57 11.98 -46.57
C ARG A 181 10.27 12.59 -47.77
N HIS A 182 11.16 13.57 -47.56
CA HIS A 182 11.93 14.22 -48.63
C HIS A 182 13.20 13.45 -49.02
N LEU A 183 13.63 12.48 -48.23
CA LEU A 183 14.84 11.72 -48.49
C LEU A 183 14.59 10.70 -49.63
N PRO A 184 15.63 10.44 -50.45
CA PRO A 184 15.57 9.33 -51.40
C PRO A 184 15.55 8.01 -50.63
N LYS A 185 14.92 6.97 -51.20
CA LYS A 185 14.83 5.64 -50.58
C LYS A 185 16.19 5.07 -50.18
N ARG A 186 17.22 5.31 -51.00
CA ARG A 186 18.62 5.04 -50.67
C ARG A 186 19.36 6.36 -50.63
N TRP A 187 19.83 6.76 -49.46
CA TRP A 187 20.51 8.02 -49.22
C TRP A 187 21.98 7.77 -48.95
N GLN A 188 22.83 8.07 -49.93
CA GLN A 188 24.27 8.04 -49.74
C GLN A 188 24.72 9.27 -48.97
N ARG A 189 25.44 9.04 -47.88
CA ARG A 189 25.92 10.09 -46.98
C ARG A 189 27.27 9.68 -46.39
N THR A 190 28.10 10.67 -46.07
CA THR A 190 29.33 10.50 -45.27
C THR A 190 29.06 11.03 -43.88
N ASP A 191 29.28 10.20 -42.86
CA ASP A 191 29.15 10.55 -41.45
C ASP A 191 30.01 9.58 -40.60
N GLU A 192 30.01 9.76 -39.28
CA GLU A 192 30.47 8.73 -38.33
C GLU A 192 29.27 7.87 -37.89
N TRP A 193 29.30 6.59 -38.24
CA TRP A 193 28.15 5.69 -38.05
C TRP A 193 28.23 4.94 -36.72
N TYR A 194 27.35 5.27 -35.79
CA TYR A 194 27.30 4.64 -34.47
C TYR A 194 26.74 3.22 -34.54
N ASN A 195 27.43 2.29 -33.89
CA ASN A 195 26.92 0.97 -33.52
C ASN A 195 26.37 1.06 -32.09
N TYR A 196 25.23 0.41 -31.85
CA TYR A 196 24.53 0.47 -30.58
C TYR A 196 24.76 -0.79 -29.74
N ARG A 197 24.51 -0.70 -28.42
CA ARG A 197 24.61 -1.84 -27.49
C ARG A 197 23.54 -2.88 -27.81
N ASP A 198 22.33 -2.38 -28.07
CA ASP A 198 21.14 -3.14 -28.41
C ASP A 198 20.53 -2.63 -29.72
N ASN A 199 19.72 -3.46 -30.39
CA ASN A 199 19.00 -3.05 -31.59
C ASN A 199 17.64 -2.47 -31.18
N PRO A 200 17.38 -1.18 -31.44
CA PRO A 200 16.17 -0.51 -30.94
C PRO A 200 14.89 -0.93 -31.68
N ARG A 201 14.99 -1.67 -32.79
CA ARG A 201 13.88 -1.91 -33.73
C ARG A 201 12.61 -2.46 -33.09
N GLU A 202 12.72 -3.26 -32.03
CA GLU A 202 11.56 -3.85 -31.35
C GLU A 202 10.80 -2.84 -30.48
N ASP A 203 11.45 -1.76 -30.05
CA ASP A 203 10.92 -0.81 -29.06
C ASP A 203 10.72 0.60 -29.65
N VAL A 204 11.08 0.83 -30.91
CA VAL A 204 10.96 2.14 -31.60
C VAL A 204 10.37 2.00 -33.01
N HIS A 205 9.79 3.09 -33.54
CA HIS A 205 9.44 3.18 -34.95
C HIS A 205 10.67 3.58 -35.78
N VAL A 206 11.29 2.60 -36.43
CA VAL A 206 12.49 2.80 -37.25
C VAL A 206 12.15 3.57 -38.53
N LEU A 207 12.83 4.72 -38.70
CA LEU A 207 12.64 5.60 -39.86
C LEU A 207 13.68 5.33 -40.95
N ALA A 208 14.91 5.00 -40.56
CA ALA A 208 16.00 4.68 -41.48
C ALA A 208 17.03 3.75 -40.84
N SER A 209 17.70 2.96 -41.69
CA SER A 209 18.76 2.02 -41.29
C SER A 209 19.97 2.10 -42.20
N LEU A 210 21.12 1.61 -41.75
CA LEU A 210 22.35 1.53 -42.54
C LEU A 210 22.43 0.21 -43.31
N ASP A 211 22.79 0.30 -44.59
CA ASP A 211 23.22 -0.87 -45.37
C ASP A 211 24.70 -1.15 -45.08
N GLU A 212 24.96 -2.03 -44.12
CA GLU A 212 26.30 -2.45 -43.71
C GLU A 212 27.15 -3.05 -44.85
N SER A 213 26.55 -3.46 -45.96
CA SER A 213 27.31 -3.94 -47.13
C SER A 213 28.02 -2.81 -47.90
N THR A 214 27.67 -1.55 -47.63
CA THR A 214 28.15 -0.38 -48.38
C THR A 214 29.29 0.37 -47.71
N TYR A 215 29.66 0.00 -46.49
CA TYR A 215 30.75 0.59 -45.72
C TYR A 215 31.42 -0.47 -44.84
N ARG A 216 32.38 -0.06 -44.00
CA ARG A 216 33.06 -0.96 -43.05
C ARG A 216 32.61 -0.63 -41.63
N PRO A 217 31.64 -1.38 -41.05
CA PRO A 217 31.06 -1.07 -39.73
C PRO A 217 32.02 -1.26 -38.55
N GLY A 218 33.14 -1.97 -38.75
CA GLY A 218 34.14 -2.19 -37.71
C GLY A 218 33.72 -3.24 -36.69
N ALA A 219 34.31 -3.20 -35.50
CA ALA A 219 33.85 -4.02 -34.38
C ALA A 219 32.49 -3.47 -33.91
N GLY A 220 31.49 -4.34 -33.73
CA GLY A 220 30.14 -3.93 -33.33
C GLY A 220 29.11 -3.84 -34.47
N ALA A 221 29.40 -4.38 -35.66
CA ALA A 221 28.41 -4.55 -36.72
C ALA A 221 27.13 -5.22 -36.20
N MET A 222 25.97 -4.65 -36.54
CA MET A 222 24.65 -5.04 -36.02
C MET A 222 23.88 -5.92 -37.01
N GLY A 223 24.26 -5.94 -38.29
CA GLY A 223 23.53 -6.59 -39.37
C GLY A 223 22.28 -5.83 -39.74
N ASP A 224 21.25 -5.89 -38.89
CA ASP A 224 20.12 -4.96 -38.93
C ASP A 224 20.48 -3.73 -38.10
N HIS A 225 20.57 -2.56 -38.75
CA HIS A 225 21.22 -1.39 -38.17
C HIS A 225 20.36 -0.13 -38.28
N PRO A 226 19.32 0.04 -37.44
CA PRO A 226 18.59 1.30 -37.33
C PRO A 226 19.53 2.48 -37.03
N ILE A 227 19.31 3.60 -37.69
CA ILE A 227 20.15 4.82 -37.54
C ILE A 227 19.32 6.09 -37.36
N ALA A 228 18.00 6.04 -37.56
CA ALA A 228 17.08 7.08 -37.15
C ALA A 228 15.72 6.47 -36.80
N TRP A 229 15.09 6.93 -35.73
CA TRP A 229 13.82 6.42 -35.23
C TRP A 229 13.04 7.45 -34.43
N CYS A 230 11.79 7.13 -34.12
CA CYS A 230 10.99 7.84 -33.13
C CYS A 230 10.01 6.92 -32.40
N HIS A 231 9.48 7.35 -31.26
CA HIS A 231 8.34 6.74 -30.59
C HIS A 231 7.66 7.76 -29.65
N ASP A 232 6.49 7.41 -29.15
CA ASP A 232 5.93 8.06 -27.96
C ASP A 232 6.52 7.36 -26.72
N PHE A 233 6.97 8.12 -25.73
CA PHE A 233 7.68 7.59 -24.57
C PHE A 233 7.32 8.35 -23.30
N ASP A 234 6.87 7.61 -22.29
CA ASP A 234 6.56 8.09 -20.94
C ASP A 234 5.83 9.44 -20.93
N GLY A 235 4.66 9.52 -21.58
CA GLY A 235 3.84 10.74 -21.72
C GLY A 235 4.28 11.72 -22.82
N GLY A 236 5.56 11.69 -23.22
CA GLY A 236 6.17 12.57 -24.20
C GLY A 236 6.48 11.92 -25.55
N ARG A 237 7.32 12.60 -26.35
CA ARG A 237 7.70 12.18 -27.71
C ARG A 237 9.21 12.15 -27.86
N SER A 238 9.74 11.08 -28.43
CA SER A 238 11.17 10.95 -28.70
C SER A 238 11.44 10.82 -30.19
N TRP A 239 12.44 11.55 -30.68
CA TRP A 239 13.03 11.38 -32.00
C TRP A 239 14.54 11.33 -31.88
N TYR A 240 15.18 10.39 -32.59
CA TYR A 240 16.63 10.25 -32.58
C TYR A 240 17.20 10.04 -33.99
N THR A 241 18.39 10.60 -34.22
CA THR A 241 19.22 10.29 -35.39
C THR A 241 20.67 10.06 -35.00
N GLY A 242 21.29 8.99 -35.49
CA GLY A 242 22.71 8.72 -35.31
C GLY A 242 23.63 9.55 -36.21
N GLY A 243 23.08 10.33 -37.15
CA GLY A 243 23.85 11.24 -38.00
C GLY A 243 24.08 12.61 -37.37
N GLY A 244 25.06 13.37 -37.87
CA GLY A 244 25.35 14.73 -37.38
C GLY A 244 26.75 14.91 -36.79
N HIS A 245 27.65 13.93 -36.94
CA HIS A 245 29.02 14.01 -36.46
C HIS A 245 29.80 15.14 -37.14
N THR A 246 29.68 15.25 -38.47
CA THR A 246 30.55 16.15 -39.26
C THR A 246 29.95 17.56 -39.37
N GLU A 247 30.79 18.58 -39.51
CA GLU A 247 30.31 19.96 -39.74
C GLU A 247 29.51 20.08 -41.04
N GLU A 248 29.89 19.31 -42.07
CA GLU A 248 29.24 19.30 -43.38
C GLU A 248 27.78 18.83 -43.30
N SER A 249 27.41 18.00 -42.32
CA SER A 249 26.03 17.56 -42.04
C SER A 249 25.07 18.75 -42.00
N TYR A 250 25.49 19.82 -41.31
CA TYR A 250 24.69 21.00 -41.06
C TYR A 250 24.66 21.98 -42.25
N THR A 251 25.33 21.63 -43.36
CA THR A 251 25.23 22.32 -44.66
C THR A 251 24.60 21.46 -45.75
N ASP A 252 24.42 20.15 -45.52
CA ASP A 252 23.72 19.24 -46.43
C ASP A 252 22.20 19.50 -46.39
N PRO A 253 21.59 19.98 -47.48
CA PRO A 253 20.16 20.32 -47.50
C PRO A 253 19.24 19.15 -47.13
N LYS A 254 19.66 17.90 -47.34
CA LYS A 254 18.85 16.72 -46.99
C LYS A 254 18.89 16.43 -45.49
N PHE A 255 20.07 16.50 -44.88
CA PHE A 255 20.25 16.29 -43.43
C PHE A 255 19.62 17.45 -42.65
N VAL A 256 19.84 18.70 -43.06
CA VAL A 256 19.21 19.87 -42.43
C VAL A 256 17.68 19.77 -42.41
N ARG A 257 17.07 19.25 -43.48
CA ARG A 257 15.63 19.02 -43.53
C ARG A 257 15.18 17.79 -42.74
N HIS A 258 16.04 16.77 -42.58
CA HIS A 258 15.79 15.63 -41.68
C HIS A 258 15.74 16.09 -40.22
N LEU A 259 16.74 16.88 -39.81
CA LEU A 259 16.82 17.51 -38.48
C LEU A 259 15.59 18.39 -38.18
N LEU A 260 15.16 19.23 -39.14
CA LEU A 260 13.94 20.02 -38.99
C LEU A 260 12.69 19.14 -38.74
N GLY A 261 12.57 18.03 -39.47
CA GLY A 261 11.44 17.13 -39.27
C GLY A 261 11.51 16.38 -37.94
N GLY A 262 12.71 16.07 -37.45
CA GLY A 262 12.92 15.50 -36.12
C GLY A 262 12.50 16.44 -35.00
N ILE A 263 12.96 17.70 -35.06
CA ILE A 263 12.56 18.73 -34.09
C ILE A 263 11.03 18.94 -34.11
N ARG A 264 10.41 18.96 -35.29
CA ARG A 264 8.94 19.03 -35.39
C ARG A 264 8.22 17.81 -34.84
N THR A 265 8.87 16.65 -34.86
CA THR A 265 8.33 15.42 -34.26
C THR A 265 8.31 15.58 -32.74
N ALA A 266 9.42 16.02 -32.14
CA ALA A 266 9.52 16.28 -30.70
C ALA A 266 8.51 17.34 -30.23
N ILE A 267 8.36 18.46 -30.96
CA ILE A 267 7.38 19.54 -30.65
C ILE A 267 5.91 19.05 -30.74
N GLY A 268 5.63 17.90 -31.38
CA GLY A 268 4.26 17.36 -31.48
C GLY A 268 3.50 17.79 -32.74
N SER A 269 4.20 17.95 -33.87
CA SER A 269 3.53 18.27 -35.15
C SER A 269 2.54 17.15 -35.56
N PRO A 270 1.27 17.46 -35.86
CA PRO A 270 0.25 16.47 -36.25
C PRO A 270 0.59 15.64 -37.50
N GLU A 271 1.57 16.09 -38.30
CA GLU A 271 2.05 15.36 -39.48
C GLU A 271 3.10 14.28 -39.15
N ALA A 272 3.61 14.23 -37.92
CA ALA A 272 4.66 13.32 -37.47
C ALA A 272 4.08 12.11 -36.72
N ASN A 273 3.48 11.17 -37.46
CA ASN A 273 3.04 9.91 -36.86
C ASN A 273 4.26 9.05 -36.48
N CYS A 274 4.50 8.89 -35.18
CA CYS A 274 5.51 7.99 -34.62
C CYS A 274 4.91 6.69 -34.06
N GLY A 275 3.59 6.53 -34.15
CA GLY A 275 2.96 5.22 -34.17
C GLY A 275 3.22 4.57 -35.53
N ALA A 276 3.80 3.36 -35.55
CA ALA A 276 4.20 2.70 -36.80
C ALA A 276 3.06 2.68 -37.86
N PRO A 277 3.21 3.25 -39.07
CA PRO A 277 2.11 3.36 -40.03
C PRO A 277 1.85 2.02 -40.74
N GLY A 278 0.60 1.53 -40.68
CA GLY A 278 0.10 0.49 -41.58
C GLY A 278 -0.06 -0.92 -41.00
N LYS A 279 -0.01 -1.11 -39.68
CA LYS A 279 -0.50 -2.33 -39.05
C LYS A 279 -1.91 -2.08 -38.49
N PRO A 280 -2.99 -2.72 -39.01
CA PRO A 280 -4.06 -3.14 -38.10
C PRO A 280 -3.40 -4.02 -37.02
N GLU A 281 -3.91 -3.98 -35.78
CA GLU A 281 -3.45 -4.79 -34.62
C GLU A 281 -2.57 -5.97 -35.06
N ASN A 282 -1.27 -5.83 -34.83
CA ASN A 282 -0.21 -6.67 -35.39
C ASN A 282 -0.52 -8.17 -35.23
N PRO A 283 -0.97 -8.90 -36.28
CA PRO A 283 -1.24 -10.34 -36.16
C PRO A 283 0.05 -11.17 -36.22
N GLY A 284 1.22 -10.52 -36.26
CA GLY A 284 2.55 -11.13 -36.43
C GLY A 284 3.51 -10.92 -35.26
N ASN A 285 3.10 -10.29 -34.16
CA ASN A 285 3.84 -10.30 -32.89
C ASN A 285 2.83 -10.29 -31.72
N PRO A 286 2.57 -11.43 -31.06
CA PRO A 286 1.54 -11.52 -30.03
C PRO A 286 1.94 -10.92 -28.66
N GLY A 287 3.06 -10.21 -28.54
CA GLY A 287 3.78 -10.13 -27.25
C GLY A 287 3.88 -8.80 -26.50
N LYS A 288 3.54 -7.62 -27.05
CA LYS A 288 3.57 -6.38 -26.24
C LYS A 288 2.42 -5.46 -26.62
N GLN A 289 1.30 -5.60 -25.90
CA GLN A 289 0.25 -4.58 -25.87
C GLN A 289 0.79 -3.37 -25.08
N GLN A 290 0.35 -2.16 -25.40
CA GLN A 290 0.63 -1.02 -24.52
C GLN A 290 -0.13 -1.19 -23.19
N PRO A 291 0.43 -0.74 -22.06
CA PRO A 291 -0.34 -0.68 -20.82
C PRO A 291 -1.60 0.14 -21.05
N PRO A 292 -2.78 -0.31 -20.59
CA PRO A 292 -3.96 0.54 -20.59
C PRO A 292 -3.69 1.80 -19.77
N PRO A 293 -4.21 2.97 -20.20
CA PRO A 293 -4.05 4.19 -19.42
C PRO A 293 -4.75 4.04 -18.08
N ASP A 294 -4.33 4.85 -17.10
CA ASP A 294 -4.96 4.94 -15.78
C ASP A 294 -6.49 5.12 -15.88
N SER A 295 -6.93 5.99 -16.81
CA SER A 295 -8.34 6.24 -17.10
C SER A 295 -9.10 5.04 -17.66
N ALA A 296 -8.46 3.91 -17.96
CA ALA A 296 -9.13 2.67 -18.33
C ALA A 296 -9.58 1.83 -17.14
N PHE A 297 -9.22 2.19 -15.91
CA PHE A 297 -9.63 1.48 -14.69
C PHE A 297 -10.61 2.31 -13.86
N GLU A 298 -11.40 1.63 -13.04
CA GLU A 298 -12.20 2.26 -11.99
C GLU A 298 -12.15 1.40 -10.72
N GLN A 299 -12.03 2.04 -9.57
CA GLN A 299 -12.07 1.41 -8.26
C GLN A 299 -13.47 1.63 -7.66
N LEU A 300 -14.23 0.55 -7.50
CA LEU A 300 -15.58 0.57 -6.94
C LEU A 300 -15.56 0.11 -5.49
N THR A 301 -16.11 0.93 -4.60
CA THR A 301 -16.25 0.57 -3.18
C THR A 301 -17.46 -0.34 -2.99
N LEU A 302 -17.25 -1.58 -2.53
CA LEU A 302 -18.32 -2.53 -2.23
C LEU A 302 -18.69 -2.53 -0.75
N ALA A 303 -17.74 -2.30 0.15
CA ALA A 303 -18.00 -2.16 1.58
C ALA A 303 -16.95 -1.21 2.16
N LYS A 304 -17.32 -0.42 3.17
CA LYS A 304 -16.40 0.51 3.82
C LYS A 304 -16.71 0.68 5.31
N GLY A 305 -15.65 0.77 6.10
CA GLY A 305 -15.69 1.02 7.54
C GLY A 305 -15.77 -0.23 8.41
N GLU A 306 -15.33 -0.11 9.67
CA GLU A 306 -15.28 -1.16 10.70
C GLU A 306 -16.57 -2.00 10.78
N ARG A 307 -17.75 -1.38 10.61
CA ARG A 307 -19.02 -2.10 10.71
C ARG A 307 -19.22 -3.13 9.60
N GLU A 308 -18.71 -2.87 8.40
CA GLU A 308 -18.92 -3.69 7.21
C GLU A 308 -17.72 -4.57 6.89
N VAL A 309 -16.52 -4.14 7.27
CA VAL A 309 -15.27 -4.78 6.89
C VAL A 309 -14.56 -5.42 8.10
N GLY A 310 -14.91 -5.00 9.32
CA GLY A 310 -14.24 -5.47 10.54
C GLY A 310 -12.76 -5.07 10.56
N GLU A 311 -11.93 -5.90 11.17
CA GLU A 311 -10.47 -5.90 11.04
C GLU A 311 -10.09 -6.93 9.96
N PRO A 312 -10.08 -6.54 8.67
CA PRO A 312 -10.17 -7.50 7.58
C PRO A 312 -8.87 -8.30 7.41
N MET A 313 -8.96 -9.62 7.27
CA MET A 313 -7.79 -10.51 7.14
C MET A 313 -7.68 -11.16 5.77
N ALA A 314 -8.70 -11.88 5.31
CA ALA A 314 -8.67 -12.54 4.01
C ALA A 314 -10.06 -12.49 3.36
N MET A 315 -10.12 -12.70 2.04
CA MET A 315 -11.38 -12.78 1.31
C MET A 315 -11.43 -14.00 0.38
N ALA A 316 -12.65 -14.34 -0.04
CA ALA A 316 -12.92 -15.34 -1.06
C ALA A 316 -14.04 -14.84 -1.98
N VAL A 317 -13.77 -14.73 -3.28
CA VAL A 317 -14.76 -14.30 -4.28
C VAL A 317 -15.58 -15.50 -4.76
N LEU A 318 -16.89 -15.46 -4.53
CA LEU A 318 -17.79 -16.53 -4.91
C LEU A 318 -18.05 -16.54 -6.43
N PRO A 319 -18.43 -17.69 -7.03
CA PRO A 319 -18.80 -17.78 -8.45
C PRO A 319 -19.95 -16.85 -8.88
N ASP A 320 -20.78 -16.40 -7.94
CA ASP A 320 -21.85 -15.43 -8.17
C ASP A 320 -21.47 -13.97 -7.87
N ARG A 321 -20.17 -13.71 -7.69
CA ARG A 321 -19.52 -12.41 -7.46
C ARG A 321 -19.78 -11.77 -6.09
N ARG A 322 -20.46 -12.47 -5.18
CA ARG A 322 -20.44 -12.10 -3.77
C ARG A 322 -19.05 -12.37 -3.19
N VAL A 323 -18.69 -11.66 -2.13
CA VAL A 323 -17.38 -11.81 -1.49
C VAL A 323 -17.61 -12.21 -0.04
N LEU A 324 -16.98 -13.31 0.38
CA LEU A 324 -16.80 -13.59 1.80
C LEU A 324 -15.51 -12.95 2.27
N HIS A 325 -15.47 -12.37 3.47
CA HIS A 325 -14.21 -11.95 4.08
C HIS A 325 -14.22 -12.17 5.60
N THR A 326 -13.04 -12.31 6.17
CA THR A 326 -12.82 -12.53 7.60
C THR A 326 -12.41 -11.25 8.30
N SER A 327 -12.87 -11.10 9.55
CA SER A 327 -12.32 -10.16 10.52
C SER A 327 -11.53 -10.94 11.57
N ARG A 328 -10.34 -10.45 11.98
CA ARG A 328 -9.50 -11.14 12.98
C ARG A 328 -10.26 -11.47 14.27
N SER A 329 -11.20 -10.61 14.66
CA SER A 329 -12.10 -10.78 15.82
C SER A 329 -13.16 -11.90 15.72
N GLY A 330 -13.16 -12.67 14.62
CA GLY A 330 -13.94 -13.89 14.45
C GLY A 330 -15.20 -13.73 13.58
N GLU A 331 -15.49 -12.56 13.04
CA GLU A 331 -16.60 -12.35 12.11
C GLU A 331 -16.26 -12.85 10.70
N VAL A 332 -17.24 -13.49 10.04
CA VAL A 332 -17.22 -13.69 8.59
C VAL A 332 -18.33 -12.84 8.00
N TYR A 333 -18.01 -12.00 7.02
CA TYR A 333 -18.96 -11.16 6.32
C TYR A 333 -19.20 -11.67 4.89
N LEU A 334 -20.35 -11.32 4.33
CA LEU A 334 -20.75 -11.58 2.96
C LEU A 334 -21.23 -10.26 2.34
N THR A 335 -20.51 -9.79 1.33
CA THR A 335 -20.81 -8.58 0.56
C THR A 335 -21.34 -8.93 -0.82
N THR A 336 -22.44 -8.31 -1.24
CA THR A 336 -23.03 -8.54 -2.56
C THR A 336 -22.39 -7.67 -3.65
N PRO A 337 -22.59 -7.98 -4.95
CA PRO A 337 -22.11 -7.11 -6.04
C PRO A 337 -22.69 -5.69 -6.04
N ARG A 338 -23.75 -5.43 -5.24
CA ARG A 338 -24.37 -4.11 -5.04
C ARG A 338 -23.83 -3.38 -3.80
N GLY A 339 -22.86 -3.98 -3.10
CA GLY A 339 -22.28 -3.42 -1.88
C GLY A 339 -23.11 -3.60 -0.60
N SER A 340 -24.11 -4.49 -0.60
CA SER A 340 -24.85 -4.84 0.62
C SER A 340 -24.06 -5.86 1.42
N THR A 341 -23.67 -5.52 2.65
CA THR A 341 -22.84 -6.38 3.51
C THR A 341 -23.62 -6.93 4.70
N THR A 342 -23.52 -8.24 4.92
CA THR A 342 -24.14 -8.94 6.06
C THR A 342 -23.14 -9.87 6.73
N GLN A 343 -23.27 -10.08 8.04
CA GLN A 343 -22.44 -11.05 8.73
C GLN A 343 -22.91 -12.47 8.40
N ALA A 344 -22.07 -13.29 7.77
CA ALA A 344 -22.32 -14.69 7.45
C ALA A 344 -22.18 -15.62 8.67
N ALA A 345 -21.24 -15.34 9.58
CA ALA A 345 -21.01 -16.12 10.80
C ALA A 345 -20.23 -15.33 11.88
N ARG A 346 -20.16 -15.89 13.10
CA ARG A 346 -19.19 -15.53 14.15
C ARG A 346 -18.52 -16.81 14.61
N VAL A 347 -17.21 -16.92 14.47
CA VAL A 347 -16.37 -17.99 15.00
C VAL A 347 -15.81 -17.52 16.35
N PRO A 348 -15.97 -18.27 17.44
CA PRO A 348 -15.29 -17.98 18.70
C PRO A 348 -13.78 -18.16 18.50
N VAL A 349 -13.01 -17.11 18.79
CA VAL A 349 -11.56 -17.10 18.58
C VAL A 349 -10.84 -16.52 19.80
N TYR A 350 -9.67 -17.08 20.07
CA TYR A 350 -8.66 -16.41 20.89
C TYR A 350 -8.01 -15.33 20.02
N ASN A 351 -7.93 -14.10 20.50
CA ASN A 351 -7.56 -12.94 19.69
C ASN A 351 -6.53 -12.00 20.32
N HIS A 352 -5.62 -12.57 21.12
CA HIS A 352 -4.47 -11.87 21.68
C HIS A 352 -3.38 -11.66 20.60
N ASP A 353 -2.72 -10.49 20.59
CA ASP A 353 -1.75 -10.13 19.55
C ASP A 353 -2.29 -10.37 18.12
N GLU A 354 -1.57 -11.15 17.30
CA GLU A 354 -1.94 -11.52 15.94
C GLU A 354 -2.93 -12.69 15.86
N ASP A 355 -3.21 -13.41 16.96
CA ASP A 355 -4.17 -14.51 16.92
C ASP A 355 -5.57 -14.03 16.55
N GLY A 356 -6.35 -14.95 15.98
CA GLY A 356 -7.74 -14.70 15.61
C GLY A 356 -8.19 -15.56 14.45
N LEU A 357 -9.18 -15.07 13.71
CA LEU A 357 -9.62 -15.65 12.44
C LEU A 357 -8.77 -15.08 11.29
N GLN A 358 -7.95 -15.93 10.67
CA GLN A 358 -6.99 -15.56 9.64
C GLN A 358 -7.58 -15.78 8.24
N GLY A 359 -7.27 -16.91 7.61
CA GLY A 359 -7.61 -17.21 6.23
C GLY A 359 -9.05 -17.66 5.99
N ILE A 360 -9.50 -17.43 4.77
CA ILE A 360 -10.73 -17.96 4.19
C ILE A 360 -10.48 -18.33 2.74
N ALA A 361 -11.08 -19.44 2.30
CA ALA A 361 -11.13 -19.81 0.88
C ALA A 361 -12.39 -20.60 0.60
N VAL A 362 -12.78 -20.71 -0.67
CA VAL A 362 -13.87 -21.60 -1.08
C VAL A 362 -13.32 -22.80 -1.85
N ASP A 363 -13.97 -23.94 -1.68
CA ASP A 363 -13.59 -25.15 -2.40
C ASP A 363 -13.65 -24.92 -3.92
N PRO A 364 -12.72 -25.46 -4.74
CA PRO A 364 -12.79 -25.32 -6.19
C PRO A 364 -14.12 -25.80 -6.81
N ASN A 365 -14.82 -26.73 -6.14
CA ASN A 365 -16.17 -27.18 -6.53
C ASN A 365 -17.30 -26.47 -5.76
N PHE A 366 -17.08 -25.25 -5.28
CA PHE A 366 -18.00 -24.51 -4.44
C PHE A 366 -19.40 -24.37 -5.03
N ALA A 367 -19.52 -24.20 -6.35
CA ALA A 367 -20.81 -24.11 -7.04
C ALA A 367 -21.72 -25.32 -6.77
N GLU A 368 -21.13 -26.49 -6.51
CA GLU A 368 -21.85 -27.73 -6.22
C GLU A 368 -21.89 -28.04 -4.71
N ASN A 369 -20.75 -27.91 -4.04
CA ASN A 369 -20.60 -28.41 -2.68
C ASN A 369 -20.80 -27.33 -1.60
N ARG A 370 -20.67 -26.03 -1.90
CA ARG A 370 -20.84 -24.92 -0.95
C ARG A 370 -19.87 -24.94 0.25
N TRP A 371 -18.70 -25.56 0.16
CA TRP A 371 -17.71 -25.60 1.25
C TRP A 371 -16.86 -24.32 1.31
N VAL A 372 -16.76 -23.74 2.50
CA VAL A 372 -15.90 -22.60 2.84
C VAL A 372 -14.89 -23.07 3.88
N TYR A 373 -13.60 -22.86 3.63
CA TYR A 373 -12.50 -23.16 4.54
C TYR A 373 -12.17 -21.93 5.39
N LEU A 374 -11.87 -22.13 6.66
CA LEU A 374 -11.41 -21.10 7.59
C LEU A 374 -10.18 -21.61 8.36
N TYR A 375 -9.22 -20.71 8.61
CA TYR A 375 -8.08 -20.96 9.50
C TYR A 375 -8.10 -19.97 10.66
N TYR A 376 -8.14 -20.47 11.90
CA TYR A 376 -8.37 -19.62 13.07
C TYR A 376 -7.78 -20.17 14.36
N ALA A 377 -7.53 -19.29 15.32
CA ALA A 377 -7.16 -19.62 16.69
C ALA A 377 -8.41 -19.90 17.54
N PRO A 378 -8.81 -21.15 17.83
CA PRO A 378 -9.97 -21.42 18.68
C PRO A 378 -9.78 -20.94 20.12
N GLU A 379 -10.89 -20.62 20.80
CA GLU A 379 -10.87 -20.46 22.26
C GLU A 379 -10.50 -21.80 22.93
N LEU A 380 -9.50 -21.76 23.82
CA LEU A 380 -9.03 -22.88 24.63
C LEU A 380 -9.00 -22.45 26.10
N ASP A 381 -8.41 -23.26 26.98
CA ASP A 381 -8.17 -22.91 28.39
C ASP A 381 -6.92 -22.00 28.58
N THR A 382 -6.39 -21.45 27.48
CA THR A 382 -5.25 -20.50 27.47
C THR A 382 -5.57 -19.25 28.29
N PRO A 383 -4.69 -18.81 29.20
CA PRO A 383 -4.89 -17.58 29.95
C PRO A 383 -5.03 -16.34 29.05
N PRO A 384 -5.82 -15.34 29.46
CA PRO A 384 -5.79 -14.03 28.80
C PRO A 384 -4.49 -13.29 29.14
N GLY A 385 -3.94 -12.53 28.19
CA GLY A 385 -2.74 -11.71 28.35
C GLY A 385 -1.44 -12.43 27.97
N ASP A 386 -0.31 -11.77 28.26
CA ASP A 386 1.02 -12.24 27.86
C ASP A 386 1.47 -13.52 28.58
N ALA A 387 2.13 -14.40 27.84
CA ALA A 387 2.88 -15.52 28.39
C ALA A 387 4.19 -15.04 29.05
N PRO A 388 4.67 -15.71 30.10
CA PRO A 388 5.96 -15.39 30.69
C PRO A 388 7.09 -15.52 29.67
N LYS A 389 7.95 -14.49 29.55
CA LYS A 389 9.14 -14.53 28.67
C LYS A 389 10.26 -15.42 29.23
N GLN A 390 10.24 -15.72 30.52
CA GLN A 390 11.19 -16.59 31.24
C GLN A 390 10.45 -17.36 32.33
N GLY A 391 10.93 -18.55 32.68
CA GLY A 391 10.28 -19.45 33.62
C GLY A 391 10.71 -20.91 33.43
N ASP A 392 10.13 -21.80 34.22
CA ASP A 392 10.25 -23.24 33.98
C ASP A 392 9.19 -23.68 32.94
N PRO A 393 9.34 -24.82 32.26
CA PRO A 393 8.36 -25.28 31.25
C PRO A 393 6.89 -25.35 31.74
N ALA A 394 6.68 -25.53 33.05
CA ALA A 394 5.35 -25.53 33.64
C ALA A 394 4.66 -24.16 33.63
N ASP A 395 5.43 -23.06 33.53
CA ASP A 395 4.92 -21.70 33.43
C ASP A 395 4.45 -21.38 32.00
N PHE A 396 5.04 -22.02 30.99
CA PHE A 396 4.67 -21.85 29.57
C PHE A 396 3.54 -22.78 29.13
N ALA A 397 3.45 -23.98 29.70
CA ALA A 397 2.47 -25.01 29.32
C ALA A 397 0.99 -24.54 29.24
N PRO A 398 0.49 -23.63 30.11
CA PRO A 398 -0.88 -23.10 29.97
C PRO A 398 -1.11 -22.30 28.68
N PHE A 399 -0.06 -21.82 28.03
CA PHE A 399 -0.11 -21.03 26.81
C PHE A 399 0.06 -21.85 25.53
N GLU A 400 0.35 -23.14 25.63
CA GLU A 400 0.36 -24.04 24.48
C GLU A 400 -1.04 -24.13 23.85
N GLY A 401 -1.11 -23.88 22.54
CA GLY A 401 -2.35 -23.80 21.77
C GLY A 401 -2.19 -24.39 20.38
N HIS A 402 -3.16 -24.07 19.52
CA HIS A 402 -3.09 -24.36 18.10
C HIS A 402 -3.99 -23.42 17.31
N ASN A 403 -3.70 -23.30 16.02
CA ASN A 403 -4.62 -22.82 15.00
C ASN A 403 -5.27 -24.03 14.30
N GLN A 404 -6.51 -23.85 13.88
CA GLN A 404 -7.40 -24.88 13.35
C GLN A 404 -7.80 -24.53 11.91
N LEU A 405 -7.50 -25.42 10.97
CA LEU A 405 -8.08 -25.42 9.62
C LEU A 405 -9.38 -26.24 9.66
N SER A 406 -10.51 -25.61 9.36
CA SER A 406 -11.82 -26.27 9.26
C SER A 406 -12.54 -25.87 7.98
N ARG A 407 -13.61 -26.59 7.62
CA ARG A 407 -14.57 -26.15 6.60
C ARG A 407 -16.03 -26.23 7.04
N PHE A 408 -16.86 -25.36 6.47
CA PHE A 408 -18.27 -25.16 6.79
C PHE A 408 -19.11 -25.00 5.51
N LYS A 409 -20.39 -25.38 5.54
CA LYS A 409 -21.32 -25.18 4.43
C LYS A 409 -21.89 -23.76 4.44
N LEU A 410 -21.86 -23.08 3.30
CA LEU A 410 -22.61 -21.83 3.10
C LEU A 410 -24.03 -22.11 2.60
N VAL A 411 -25.03 -21.87 3.44
CA VAL A 411 -26.47 -22.04 3.17
C VAL A 411 -27.18 -20.71 3.36
N ASP A 412 -27.92 -20.25 2.36
CA ASP A 412 -28.70 -18.99 2.40
C ASP A 412 -27.90 -17.76 2.89
N GLY A 413 -26.62 -17.69 2.51
CA GLY A 413 -25.72 -16.59 2.88
C GLY A 413 -25.16 -16.65 4.31
N LYS A 414 -25.36 -17.76 5.03
CA LYS A 414 -24.83 -18.02 6.37
C LYS A 414 -23.97 -19.28 6.38
N LEU A 415 -22.91 -19.31 7.20
CA LEU A 415 -22.20 -20.56 7.45
C LEU A 415 -23.00 -21.39 8.44
N ASP A 416 -23.29 -22.64 8.08
CA ASP A 416 -23.84 -23.63 9.00
C ASP A 416 -22.74 -24.11 9.94
N MET A 417 -22.65 -23.52 11.13
CA MET A 417 -21.63 -23.87 12.12
C MET A 417 -21.70 -25.34 12.56
N ALA A 418 -22.86 -25.99 12.45
CA ALA A 418 -22.99 -27.41 12.79
C ALA A 418 -22.40 -28.35 11.73
N SER A 419 -22.07 -27.82 10.55
CA SER A 419 -21.46 -28.58 9.44
C SER A 419 -19.92 -28.65 9.51
N GLU A 420 -19.32 -28.12 10.58
CA GLU A 420 -17.86 -28.07 10.74
C GLU A 420 -17.21 -29.43 10.50
N GLN A 421 -16.16 -29.40 9.68
CA GLN A 421 -15.20 -30.49 9.55
C GLN A 421 -13.82 -29.94 9.87
N GLN A 422 -13.24 -30.39 11.00
CA GLN A 422 -11.87 -30.08 11.41
C GLN A 422 -10.88 -30.92 10.60
N ILE A 423 -9.94 -30.27 9.93
CA ILE A 423 -9.04 -30.91 8.96
C ILE A 423 -7.63 -31.05 9.53
N LEU A 424 -7.01 -29.93 9.93
CA LEU A 424 -5.62 -29.88 10.36
C LEU A 424 -5.45 -28.92 11.53
N ARG A 425 -4.58 -29.28 12.48
CA ARG A 425 -4.15 -28.41 13.58
C ARG A 425 -2.66 -28.09 13.43
N VAL A 426 -2.33 -26.82 13.59
CA VAL A 426 -0.97 -26.31 13.63
C VAL A 426 -0.75 -25.78 15.04
N ASN A 427 0.18 -26.38 15.79
CA ASN A 427 0.43 -25.97 17.17
C ASN A 427 0.93 -24.52 17.22
N THR A 428 0.63 -23.81 18.31
CA THR A 428 1.09 -22.44 18.56
C THR A 428 1.46 -22.24 20.04
N ASP A 429 2.35 -21.30 20.32
CA ASP A 429 2.74 -20.83 21.65
C ASP A 429 2.08 -19.46 21.90
N ARG A 430 0.89 -19.45 22.51
CA ARG A 430 0.04 -18.25 22.62
C ARG A 430 0.54 -17.25 23.68
N GLY A 431 -0.05 -16.06 23.69
CA GLY A 431 0.29 -15.01 24.65
C GLY A 431 1.64 -14.34 24.37
N LEU A 432 2.25 -14.62 23.23
CA LEU A 432 3.39 -13.88 22.71
C LEU A 432 3.18 -13.72 21.20
N CYS A 433 3.41 -12.51 20.71
CA CYS A 433 3.64 -12.26 19.29
C CYS A 433 4.87 -13.10 18.81
N CYS A 434 4.95 -13.58 17.56
CA CYS A 434 4.32 -13.07 16.33
C CYS A 434 4.18 -14.13 15.22
N HIS A 435 3.62 -13.73 14.07
CA HIS A 435 3.59 -14.43 12.79
C HIS A 435 2.58 -15.57 12.69
N ALA A 436 1.30 -15.21 12.49
CA ALA A 436 0.24 -16.21 12.32
C ALA A 436 0.22 -16.92 10.94
N GLY A 437 0.68 -16.25 9.88
CA GLY A 437 0.47 -16.70 8.50
C GLY A 437 -1.03 -16.84 8.16
N GLY A 438 -1.39 -17.91 7.47
CA GLY A 438 -2.78 -18.38 7.43
C GLY A 438 -3.51 -18.18 6.11
N GLU A 439 -2.84 -17.88 5.01
CA GLU A 439 -3.47 -17.84 3.68
C GLU A 439 -3.84 -19.26 3.21
N ILE A 440 -4.97 -19.39 2.51
CA ILE A 440 -5.45 -20.67 1.96
C ILE A 440 -5.68 -20.46 0.45
N ASP A 441 -5.09 -21.32 -0.38
CA ASP A 441 -5.36 -21.32 -1.82
C ASP A 441 -5.33 -22.75 -2.36
N PHE A 442 -5.81 -22.97 -3.57
CA PHE A 442 -5.95 -24.28 -4.18
C PHE A 442 -5.24 -24.36 -5.52
N ALA A 443 -4.66 -25.52 -5.80
CA ALA A 443 -4.29 -25.87 -7.17
C ALA A 443 -4.40 -27.37 -7.39
N GLN A 444 -4.91 -27.75 -8.56
CA GLN A 444 -4.99 -29.15 -9.01
C GLN A 444 -5.73 -30.07 -8.02
N GLY A 445 -6.65 -29.51 -7.21
CA GLY A 445 -7.44 -30.23 -6.21
C GLY A 445 -6.77 -30.36 -4.84
N ASP A 446 -5.55 -29.87 -4.67
CA ASP A 446 -4.87 -29.79 -3.38
C ASP A 446 -5.07 -28.42 -2.74
N LEU A 447 -5.14 -28.41 -1.41
CA LEU A 447 -5.16 -27.23 -0.56
C LEU A 447 -3.73 -26.89 -0.14
N TYR A 448 -3.38 -25.62 -0.29
CA TYR A 448 -2.17 -25.02 0.26
C TYR A 448 -2.52 -24.13 1.46
N LEU A 449 -1.69 -24.15 2.49
CA LEU A 449 -1.84 -23.33 3.70
C LEU A 449 -0.49 -22.77 4.12
N SER A 450 -0.39 -21.45 4.27
CA SER A 450 0.80 -20.82 4.87
C SER A 450 0.67 -20.75 6.38
N THR A 451 1.80 -20.85 7.07
CA THR A 451 1.89 -20.81 8.53
C THR A 451 3.13 -19.99 8.91
N GLY A 452 2.97 -19.00 9.77
CA GLY A 452 4.12 -18.28 10.31
C GLY A 452 4.87 -19.11 11.36
N ASP A 453 6.07 -18.65 11.70
CA ASP A 453 7.00 -19.36 12.56
C ASP A 453 6.64 -19.31 14.06
N ASP A 454 5.64 -18.51 14.42
CA ASP A 454 5.13 -18.36 15.79
C ASP A 454 6.25 -17.93 16.77
N THR A 455 7.18 -17.08 16.31
CA THR A 455 8.39 -16.74 17.08
C THR A 455 8.45 -15.26 17.41
N ASN A 456 8.77 -14.96 18.66
CA ASN A 456 8.96 -13.60 19.15
C ASN A 456 10.32 -13.04 18.70
N PRO A 457 10.36 -11.93 17.94
CA PRO A 457 11.61 -11.40 17.39
C PRO A 457 12.37 -10.47 18.35
N PHE A 458 11.70 -9.89 19.35
CA PHE A 458 12.18 -8.65 20.01
C PHE A 458 13.42 -8.79 20.90
N ALA A 459 13.78 -10.00 21.32
CA ALA A 459 15.00 -10.23 22.12
C ALA A 459 16.27 -10.47 21.28
N SER A 460 16.17 -10.46 19.95
CA SER A 460 17.27 -10.75 19.03
C SER A 460 18.05 -9.51 18.57
N ASN A 461 17.64 -8.30 18.98
CA ASN A 461 18.09 -7.02 18.42
C ASN A 461 17.85 -6.93 16.90
N GLY A 462 16.72 -7.48 16.44
CA GLY A 462 16.31 -7.47 15.03
C GLY A 462 16.99 -8.52 14.14
N TYR A 463 17.85 -9.40 14.66
CA TYR A 463 18.46 -10.50 13.90
C TYR A 463 17.68 -11.81 14.06
N THR A 464 18.32 -12.94 13.77
CA THR A 464 17.70 -14.26 13.96
C THR A 464 17.44 -14.57 15.46
N PRO A 465 16.19 -14.91 15.86
CA PRO A 465 15.86 -15.32 17.23
C PRO A 465 16.13 -16.82 17.43
N ILE A 466 17.22 -17.12 18.14
CA ILE A 466 17.71 -18.49 18.42
C ILE A 466 18.10 -18.67 19.90
N ASP A 467 17.28 -18.15 20.82
CA ASP A 467 17.59 -18.16 22.26
C ASP A 467 17.24 -19.51 22.93
N GLU A 468 18.23 -20.38 23.03
CA GLU A 468 18.10 -21.76 23.52
C GLU A 468 18.23 -21.92 25.05
N ARG A 469 18.20 -20.82 25.82
CA ARG A 469 18.33 -20.89 27.28
C ARG A 469 17.21 -21.72 27.91
N ALA A 470 17.56 -22.57 28.86
CA ALA A 470 16.60 -23.50 29.48
C ALA A 470 15.49 -22.80 30.30
N ASP A 471 15.74 -21.58 30.79
CA ASP A 471 14.77 -20.74 31.50
C ASP A 471 14.08 -19.71 30.59
N ARG A 472 14.36 -19.73 29.29
CA ARG A 472 13.73 -18.88 28.29
C ARG A 472 12.47 -19.55 27.74
N ASN A 473 11.44 -18.75 27.46
CA ASN A 473 10.25 -19.26 26.76
C ASN A 473 10.67 -19.75 25.34
N PRO A 474 10.32 -20.98 24.94
CA PRO A 474 10.67 -21.52 23.64
C PRO A 474 10.24 -20.64 22.45
N ALA A 475 9.22 -19.78 22.61
CA ALA A 475 8.80 -18.83 21.59
C ALA A 475 9.90 -17.83 21.14
N PHE A 476 11.08 -17.82 21.76
CA PHE A 476 12.25 -17.03 21.34
C PHE A 476 13.28 -17.83 20.51
N ASP A 477 12.96 -19.07 20.13
CA ASP A 477 13.80 -19.92 19.29
C ASP A 477 13.06 -20.33 18.00
N ALA A 478 13.33 -19.65 16.89
CA ALA A 478 12.76 -19.97 15.57
C ALA A 478 13.24 -21.33 15.02
N GLN A 479 14.31 -21.91 15.59
CA GLN A 479 14.79 -23.21 15.16
C GLN A 479 13.82 -24.33 15.54
N ARG A 480 13.01 -24.15 16.59
CA ARG A 480 12.00 -25.12 17.01
C ARG A 480 10.85 -25.26 16.00
N SER A 481 10.62 -24.24 15.19
CA SER A 481 9.49 -24.09 14.27
C SER A 481 9.98 -24.06 12.81
N ALA A 482 10.34 -22.90 12.27
CA ALA A 482 10.68 -22.69 10.85
C ALA A 482 11.77 -23.66 10.36
N GLY A 483 12.84 -23.83 11.15
CA GLY A 483 13.95 -24.74 10.87
C GLY A 483 13.70 -26.21 11.24
N ASN A 484 12.59 -26.54 11.90
CA ASN A 484 12.28 -27.90 12.34
C ASN A 484 11.45 -28.63 11.28
N THR A 485 11.96 -29.77 10.80
CA THR A 485 11.28 -30.59 9.80
C THR A 485 10.07 -31.34 10.36
N ASN A 486 9.97 -31.48 11.68
CA ASN A 486 8.86 -32.14 12.37
C ASN A 486 7.86 -31.15 13.00
N ASP A 487 7.84 -29.89 12.55
CA ASP A 487 6.90 -28.86 12.99
C ASP A 487 6.20 -28.26 11.76
N LEU A 488 4.94 -27.85 11.93
CA LEU A 488 4.13 -27.29 10.84
C LEU A 488 4.23 -25.77 10.73
N ARG A 489 4.86 -25.07 11.69
CA ARG A 489 5.02 -23.61 11.71
C ARG A 489 6.20 -23.13 10.87
N GLY A 490 6.08 -21.96 10.26
CA GLY A 490 7.08 -21.39 9.33
C GLY A 490 7.16 -22.18 8.02
N LYS A 491 6.01 -22.63 7.51
CA LYS A 491 5.87 -23.56 6.38
C LYS A 491 4.82 -23.10 5.37
N LEU A 492 4.96 -23.62 4.16
CA LEU A 492 3.86 -23.78 3.21
C LEU A 492 3.48 -25.27 3.17
N LEU A 493 2.26 -25.58 3.58
CA LEU A 493 1.71 -26.92 3.67
C LEU A 493 0.89 -27.25 2.42
N ARG A 494 0.86 -28.52 2.01
CA ARG A 494 0.05 -29.02 0.89
C ARG A 494 -0.61 -30.34 1.25
N ILE A 495 -1.94 -30.39 1.20
CA ILE A 495 -2.77 -31.56 1.52
C ILE A 495 -3.94 -31.73 0.54
N THR A 496 -4.49 -32.93 0.44
CA THR A 496 -5.73 -33.21 -0.31
C THR A 496 -6.87 -33.50 0.67
N VAL A 497 -7.84 -32.61 0.78
CA VAL A 497 -8.96 -32.76 1.72
C VAL A 497 -10.01 -33.72 1.16
N GLN A 498 -10.34 -34.75 1.94
CA GLN A 498 -11.30 -35.79 1.59
C GLN A 498 -12.75 -35.36 1.89
N PRO A 499 -13.76 -36.00 1.28
CA PRO A 499 -15.18 -35.63 1.46
C PRO A 499 -15.69 -35.66 2.92
N ASP A 500 -15.08 -36.46 3.80
CA ASP A 500 -15.45 -36.57 5.21
C ASP A 500 -14.72 -35.58 6.14
N GLY A 501 -13.81 -34.77 5.59
CA GLY A 501 -13.01 -33.80 6.34
C GLY A 501 -11.65 -34.31 6.78
N SER A 502 -11.36 -35.61 6.61
CA SER A 502 -9.98 -36.09 6.70
C SER A 502 -9.13 -35.55 5.54
N TYR A 503 -7.82 -35.74 5.58
CA TYR A 503 -6.95 -35.39 4.45
C TYR A 503 -5.94 -36.50 4.16
N THR A 504 -5.38 -36.45 2.97
CA THR A 504 -4.20 -37.23 2.55
C THR A 504 -3.09 -36.29 2.13
N VAL A 505 -1.84 -36.75 2.18
CA VAL A 505 -0.71 -35.98 1.65
C VAL A 505 -0.47 -36.38 0.18
N PRO A 506 -0.50 -35.43 -0.77
CA PRO A 506 -0.20 -35.71 -2.17
C PRO A 506 1.29 -36.02 -2.38
N GLU A 507 1.60 -36.72 -3.47
CA GLU A 507 2.99 -36.95 -3.87
C GLU A 507 3.70 -35.62 -4.22
N GLY A 508 5.02 -35.58 -4.00
CA GLY A 508 5.85 -34.45 -4.37
C GLY A 508 5.89 -33.32 -3.34
N ASN A 509 5.59 -33.60 -2.07
CA ASN A 509 5.96 -32.74 -0.94
C ASN A 509 7.45 -32.92 -0.57
N LEU A 510 7.98 -32.02 0.26
CA LEU A 510 9.41 -31.97 0.58
C LEU A 510 9.90 -33.23 1.30
N PHE A 511 9.06 -33.81 2.16
CA PHE A 511 9.37 -35.00 2.94
C PHE A 511 8.35 -36.11 2.66
N PRO A 512 8.65 -37.06 1.76
CA PRO A 512 7.76 -38.18 1.52
C PRO A 512 7.61 -39.06 2.77
N GLU A 513 6.38 -39.42 3.15
CA GLU A 513 6.10 -40.28 4.32
C GLU A 513 6.87 -41.62 4.25
N SER A 514 7.09 -42.15 3.04
CA SER A 514 7.86 -43.38 2.83
C SER A 514 9.36 -43.26 3.18
N GLU A 515 9.87 -42.04 3.29
CA GLU A 515 11.29 -41.73 3.56
C GLU A 515 11.52 -41.31 5.01
N ASP A 516 10.49 -41.32 5.86
CA ASP A 516 10.57 -40.94 7.28
C ASP A 516 10.23 -42.09 8.24
N PRO A 517 11.09 -43.12 8.34
CA PRO A 517 10.85 -44.26 9.23
C PRO A 517 10.95 -43.91 10.73
N ASP A 518 11.50 -42.75 11.07
CA ASP A 518 11.81 -42.34 12.44
C ASP A 518 10.89 -41.21 12.96
N ASP A 519 9.86 -40.82 12.20
CA ASP A 519 8.87 -39.78 12.55
C ASP A 519 9.55 -38.43 12.84
N LYS A 520 10.48 -38.04 11.96
CA LYS A 520 11.34 -36.85 12.04
C LYS A 520 10.95 -35.74 11.08
N THR A 521 9.92 -35.95 10.28
CA THR A 521 9.46 -35.00 9.28
C THR A 521 7.94 -34.96 9.22
N ARG A 522 7.39 -33.82 8.80
CA ARG A 522 5.97 -33.69 8.51
C ARG A 522 5.74 -33.80 7.00
N PRO A 523 5.04 -34.85 6.51
CA PRO A 523 4.83 -35.03 5.09
C PRO A 523 3.96 -33.95 4.45
N GLU A 524 3.19 -33.20 5.25
CA GLU A 524 2.39 -32.06 4.81
C GLU A 524 3.24 -30.90 4.27
N ILE A 525 4.52 -30.82 4.62
CA ILE A 525 5.42 -29.71 4.26
C ILE A 525 5.73 -29.75 2.76
N TYR A 526 5.25 -28.74 2.03
CA TYR A 526 5.67 -28.50 0.64
C TYR A 526 6.91 -27.61 0.58
N ALA A 527 6.93 -26.53 1.37
CA ALA A 527 8.13 -25.71 1.54
C ALA A 527 8.30 -25.30 3.01
N MET A 528 9.55 -25.09 3.43
CA MET A 528 9.91 -24.75 4.81
C MET A 528 10.90 -23.60 4.88
N GLY A 529 11.12 -23.10 6.09
CA GLY A 529 12.14 -22.09 6.38
C GLY A 529 11.66 -20.68 6.03
N PHE A 530 10.43 -20.36 6.41
CA PHE A 530 9.85 -19.02 6.30
C PHE A 530 9.65 -18.43 7.70
N ARG A 531 9.70 -17.09 7.82
CA ARG A 531 9.43 -16.36 9.06
C ARG A 531 7.93 -16.07 9.20
N ASN A 532 7.40 -15.26 8.28
CA ASN A 532 5.98 -14.92 8.20
C ASN A 532 5.50 -14.90 6.73
N PRO A 533 5.22 -16.08 6.15
CA PRO A 533 4.70 -16.22 4.80
C PRO A 533 3.22 -15.80 4.74
N PHE A 534 2.92 -14.52 4.95
CA PHE A 534 1.58 -14.08 5.34
C PHE A 534 0.55 -14.17 4.21
N ARG A 535 0.92 -13.80 2.98
CA ARG A 535 0.06 -13.92 1.79
C ARG A 535 0.78 -14.60 0.64
N PHE A 536 0.07 -15.51 -0.02
CA PHE A 536 0.49 -16.14 -1.26
C PHE A 536 -0.68 -16.36 -2.19
N SER A 537 -0.39 -16.61 -3.47
CA SER A 537 -1.36 -17.13 -4.43
C SER A 537 -0.71 -18.22 -5.29
N VAL A 538 -1.51 -19.19 -5.69
CA VAL A 538 -1.12 -20.24 -6.62
C VAL A 538 -1.65 -19.91 -8.01
N ASP A 539 -0.75 -19.89 -8.99
CA ASP A 539 -1.14 -19.87 -10.39
C ASP A 539 -1.68 -21.25 -10.78
N GLU A 540 -2.99 -21.36 -11.03
CA GLU A 540 -3.65 -22.60 -11.41
C GLU A 540 -3.10 -23.23 -12.71
N GLU A 541 -2.60 -22.41 -13.66
CA GLU A 541 -2.10 -22.91 -14.94
C GLU A 541 -0.72 -23.56 -14.80
N THR A 542 0.20 -22.92 -14.06
CA THR A 542 1.58 -23.40 -13.91
C THR A 542 1.83 -24.22 -12.64
N GLY A 543 0.98 -24.06 -11.62
CA GLY A 543 1.19 -24.55 -10.27
C GLY A 543 2.27 -23.80 -9.48
N TRP A 544 2.73 -22.64 -9.96
CA TRP A 544 3.72 -21.83 -9.27
C TRP A 544 3.07 -21.02 -8.16
N ILE A 545 3.81 -20.81 -7.08
CA ILE A 545 3.30 -20.12 -5.89
C ILE A 545 4.08 -18.82 -5.71
N HIS A 546 3.36 -17.71 -5.71
CA HIS A 546 3.87 -16.38 -5.42
C HIS A 546 3.62 -16.08 -3.96
N LEU A 547 4.68 -15.96 -3.16
CA LEU A 547 4.61 -15.83 -1.71
C LEU A 547 5.41 -14.61 -1.25
N GLY A 548 4.83 -13.79 -0.38
CA GLY A 548 5.55 -12.76 0.36
C GLY A 548 5.96 -13.29 1.73
N ASP A 549 7.22 -13.09 2.12
CA ASP A 549 7.74 -13.45 3.45
C ASP A 549 8.38 -12.24 4.12
N TYR A 550 7.96 -11.95 5.36
CA TYR A 550 8.52 -10.82 6.11
C TYR A 550 9.88 -11.18 6.68
N GLY A 551 10.82 -10.26 6.50
CA GLY A 551 12.18 -10.35 7.00
C GLY A 551 12.33 -10.03 8.49
N PRO A 552 13.57 -10.09 9.01
CA PRO A 552 13.90 -9.65 10.36
C PRO A 552 14.08 -8.11 10.42
N ASP A 553 14.09 -7.55 11.62
CA ASP A 553 13.95 -6.10 11.86
C ASP A 553 15.29 -5.35 12.06
N ALA A 554 16.42 -5.98 11.74
CA ALA A 554 17.75 -5.39 11.95
C ALA A 554 17.99 -4.19 11.03
N GLY A 555 18.14 -2.98 11.58
CA GLY A 555 18.36 -1.77 10.76
C GLY A 555 19.68 -1.72 9.96
N SER A 556 20.62 -2.64 10.20
CA SER A 556 21.86 -2.77 9.40
C SER A 556 22.47 -4.16 9.54
N SER A 557 23.44 -4.50 8.68
CA SER A 557 24.22 -5.73 8.82
C SER A 557 25.29 -5.62 9.91
N ASP A 558 25.52 -6.70 10.65
CA ASP A 558 26.56 -6.82 11.67
C ASP A 558 27.38 -8.11 11.45
N PRO A 559 28.71 -8.03 11.27
CA PRO A 559 29.57 -9.20 11.11
C PRO A 559 29.47 -10.25 12.22
N ASP A 560 29.09 -9.85 13.43
CA ASP A 560 28.97 -10.73 14.60
C ASP A 560 27.55 -11.31 14.75
N ARG A 561 26.55 -10.84 13.97
CA ARG A 561 25.15 -11.29 14.08
C ARG A 561 24.56 -11.80 12.76
N GLY A 562 24.82 -11.13 11.64
CA GLY A 562 24.31 -11.49 10.32
C GLY A 562 23.92 -10.29 9.44
N PRO A 563 23.17 -10.54 8.35
CA PRO A 563 22.65 -9.49 7.48
C PRO A 563 21.65 -8.58 8.19
N GLY A 564 21.44 -7.37 7.64
CA GLY A 564 20.34 -6.50 8.06
C GLY A 564 18.99 -7.05 7.62
N GLY A 565 17.93 -6.31 7.96
CA GLY A 565 16.56 -6.61 7.56
C GLY A 565 16.45 -6.77 6.06
N THR A 566 15.80 -7.84 5.63
CA THR A 566 15.61 -8.18 4.23
C THR A 566 14.32 -8.97 4.14
N VAL A 567 13.34 -8.45 3.42
CA VAL A 567 12.09 -9.15 3.13
C VAL A 567 12.18 -9.85 1.77
N GLU A 568 11.22 -10.74 1.46
CA GLU A 568 11.30 -11.57 0.26
C GLU A 568 9.98 -11.68 -0.49
N PHE A 569 10.04 -11.55 -1.81
CA PHE A 569 9.12 -12.26 -2.69
C PHE A 569 9.74 -13.58 -3.12
N ASN A 570 9.01 -14.67 -2.91
CA ASN A 570 9.38 -16.03 -3.26
C ASN A 570 8.52 -16.56 -4.41
N LEU A 571 9.18 -17.25 -5.36
CA LEU A 571 8.52 -17.97 -6.46
C LEU A 571 8.80 -19.47 -6.33
N ILE A 572 7.86 -20.18 -5.71
CA ILE A 572 8.00 -21.60 -5.38
C ILE A 572 7.47 -22.43 -6.55
N LYS A 573 8.39 -23.08 -7.25
CA LYS A 573 8.09 -23.95 -8.41
C LYS A 573 8.15 -25.45 -8.07
N LYS A 574 8.70 -25.78 -6.91
CA LYS A 574 8.94 -27.13 -6.40
C LYS A 574 9.16 -27.06 -4.88
N PRO A 575 9.06 -28.20 -4.16
CA PRO A 575 9.40 -28.24 -2.74
C PRO A 575 10.83 -27.77 -2.45
N GLY A 576 11.03 -27.13 -1.29
CA GLY A 576 12.35 -26.63 -0.88
C GLY A 576 12.41 -26.03 0.52
N ASN A 577 13.63 -25.77 0.97
CA ASN A 577 13.95 -25.02 2.18
C ASN A 577 14.38 -23.60 1.79
N TYR A 578 13.78 -22.57 2.39
CA TYR A 578 13.94 -21.15 2.08
C TYR A 578 14.75 -20.38 3.13
N GLY A 579 15.26 -21.09 4.15
CA GLY A 579 16.46 -20.66 4.87
C GLY A 579 16.25 -20.18 6.30
N TRP A 580 15.12 -19.53 6.60
CA TRP A 580 14.86 -19.02 7.94
C TRP A 580 14.83 -20.18 8.97
N PRO A 581 15.49 -20.07 10.15
CA PRO A 581 16.16 -18.88 10.71
C PRO A 581 17.67 -18.79 10.46
N TYR A 582 18.23 -19.65 9.61
CA TYR A 582 19.69 -19.77 9.41
C TYR A 582 20.22 -18.83 8.33
N CYS A 583 19.43 -18.59 7.29
CA CYS A 583 19.81 -17.80 6.12
C CYS A 583 18.63 -16.96 5.63
N VAL A 584 18.92 -15.88 4.90
CA VAL A 584 17.93 -14.98 4.27
C VAL A 584 18.40 -14.51 2.89
N GLY A 585 17.46 -14.17 2.03
CA GLY A 585 17.64 -13.58 0.71
C GLY A 585 18.45 -14.46 -0.24
N ASP A 586 19.54 -13.92 -0.79
CA ASP A 586 20.47 -14.64 -1.68
C ASP A 586 21.37 -15.64 -0.91
N ASN A 587 20.80 -16.39 0.03
CA ASN A 587 21.49 -17.30 0.94
C ASN A 587 22.56 -16.61 1.79
N LYS A 588 22.28 -15.40 2.30
CA LYS A 588 23.14 -14.73 3.28
C LYS A 588 22.98 -15.41 4.66
N PRO A 589 24.05 -15.91 5.29
CA PRO A 589 23.95 -16.60 6.57
C PRO A 589 23.86 -15.62 7.75
N PHE A 590 23.06 -15.98 8.76
CA PHE A 590 23.21 -15.42 10.11
C PHE A 590 24.40 -16.08 10.82
N VAL A 591 24.78 -15.49 11.97
CA VAL A 591 25.82 -16.02 12.85
C VAL A 591 25.17 -16.74 14.04
N ASP A 592 25.69 -17.92 14.37
CA ASP A 592 25.26 -18.68 15.54
C ASP A 592 25.63 -17.90 16.81
N TYR A 593 24.65 -17.25 17.43
CA TYR A 593 24.84 -16.33 18.55
C TYR A 593 24.35 -16.96 19.86
N ASP A 594 25.24 -17.08 20.84
CA ASP A 594 24.90 -17.61 22.15
C ASP A 594 24.27 -16.52 23.03
N PHE A 595 22.95 -16.58 23.22
CA PHE A 595 22.19 -15.63 24.03
C PHE A 595 22.48 -15.71 25.54
N ALA A 596 23.10 -16.79 26.03
CA ALA A 596 23.47 -16.93 27.44
C ALA A 596 24.82 -16.26 27.74
N THR A 597 25.77 -16.33 26.81
CA THR A 597 27.13 -15.77 26.98
C THR A 597 27.32 -14.42 26.29
N GLY A 598 26.50 -14.14 25.27
CA GLY A 598 26.61 -13.00 24.37
C GLY A 598 27.73 -13.13 23.33
N GLU A 599 28.28 -14.34 23.15
CA GLU A 599 29.37 -14.62 22.22
C GLU A 599 28.83 -15.08 20.85
N SER A 600 29.46 -14.60 19.77
CA SER A 600 29.17 -15.04 18.40
C SER A 600 30.06 -16.20 17.98
N GLY A 601 29.45 -17.21 17.38
CA GLY A 601 30.09 -18.39 16.80
C GLY A 601 30.42 -18.21 15.31
N GLU A 602 30.30 -19.29 14.56
CA GLU A 602 30.53 -19.27 13.10
C GLU A 602 29.22 -18.96 12.35
N PRO A 603 29.30 -18.36 11.15
CA PRO A 603 28.14 -18.24 10.26
C PRO A 603 27.56 -19.60 9.89
N PHE A 604 26.23 -19.68 9.77
CA PHE A 604 25.56 -20.91 9.32
C PHE A 604 25.94 -21.31 7.88
N ASP A 605 25.96 -22.61 7.60
CA ASP A 605 26.20 -23.13 6.25
C ASP A 605 24.88 -23.28 5.47
N CYS A 606 24.51 -22.29 4.66
CA CYS A 606 23.28 -22.34 3.87
C CYS A 606 23.23 -23.50 2.84
N ALA A 607 24.38 -24.09 2.47
CA ALA A 607 24.40 -25.24 1.56
C ALA A 607 24.11 -26.56 2.30
N ALA A 608 24.28 -26.61 3.61
CA ALA A 608 24.03 -27.76 4.47
C ALA A 608 23.66 -27.32 5.90
N PRO A 609 22.52 -26.61 6.08
CA PRO A 609 22.18 -26.04 7.38
C PRO A 609 21.90 -27.16 8.39
N LYS A 610 22.14 -26.85 9.67
CA LYS A 610 21.96 -27.80 10.75
C LYS A 610 21.11 -27.21 11.86
N ASN A 611 20.10 -27.96 12.25
CA ASN A 611 19.27 -27.63 13.39
C ASN A 611 19.73 -28.41 14.62
N THR A 612 20.61 -27.79 15.40
CA THR A 612 21.15 -28.33 16.65
C THR A 612 20.43 -27.86 17.91
N SER A 613 19.35 -27.09 17.76
CA SER A 613 18.58 -26.58 18.88
C SER A 613 18.13 -27.72 19.81
N PRO A 614 18.16 -27.52 21.14
CA PRO A 614 17.60 -28.47 22.09
C PRO A 614 16.09 -28.67 21.92
N HIS A 615 15.41 -27.77 21.21
CA HIS A 615 13.98 -27.84 20.91
C HIS A 615 13.67 -28.51 19.56
N ASN A 616 14.69 -28.89 18.78
CA ASN A 616 14.49 -29.60 17.51
C ASN A 616 13.99 -31.04 17.73
N THR A 617 12.80 -31.33 17.21
CA THR A 617 12.22 -32.67 17.22
C THR A 617 12.42 -33.43 15.91
N GLY A 618 12.83 -32.73 14.85
CA GLY A 618 13.01 -33.26 13.50
C GLY A 618 14.44 -33.70 13.17
N LEU A 619 14.81 -33.51 11.90
CA LEU A 619 16.13 -33.80 11.36
C LEU A 619 17.14 -32.75 11.83
N VAL A 620 18.38 -33.18 12.08
CA VAL A 620 19.49 -32.26 12.36
C VAL A 620 20.06 -31.73 11.05
N ASP A 621 20.37 -32.62 10.11
CA ASP A 621 20.87 -32.21 8.79
C ASP A 621 19.67 -31.82 7.90
N LEU A 622 19.58 -30.55 7.54
CA LEU A 622 18.46 -29.99 6.80
C LEU A 622 18.72 -29.97 5.29
N PRO A 623 17.66 -29.89 4.45
CA PRO A 623 17.83 -29.66 3.02
C PRO A 623 18.56 -28.33 2.74
N PRO A 624 19.37 -28.25 1.66
CA PRO A 624 20.04 -27.00 1.27
C PRO A 624 19.06 -25.85 1.04
N VAL A 625 19.46 -24.64 1.43
CA VAL A 625 18.66 -23.43 1.26
C VAL A 625 18.58 -23.02 -0.22
N GLN A 626 17.36 -22.72 -0.68
CA GLN A 626 17.08 -22.08 -1.95
C GLN A 626 17.15 -20.56 -1.79
N PRO A 627 17.81 -19.83 -2.70
CA PRO A 627 17.80 -18.37 -2.65
C PRO A 627 16.38 -17.84 -2.91
N ALA A 628 16.06 -16.73 -2.25
CA ALA A 628 14.85 -15.97 -2.49
C ALA A 628 14.76 -15.57 -3.97
N TRP A 629 13.53 -15.44 -4.48
CA TRP A 629 13.34 -15.06 -5.89
C TRP A 629 13.62 -13.57 -6.12
N LEU A 630 13.19 -12.72 -5.17
CA LEU A 630 13.50 -11.31 -5.13
C LEU A 630 13.61 -10.89 -3.65
N PRO A 631 14.82 -10.96 -3.06
CA PRO A 631 15.08 -10.31 -1.79
C PRO A 631 15.22 -8.80 -1.97
N TYR A 632 14.73 -8.03 -1.02
CA TYR A 632 14.90 -6.59 -1.02
C TYR A 632 14.86 -5.98 0.38
N ASP A 633 15.53 -4.84 0.47
CA ASP A 633 15.55 -3.90 1.59
C ASP A 633 15.47 -2.45 1.04
N ASP A 634 15.44 -1.45 1.92
CA ASP A 634 15.09 -0.05 1.64
C ASP A 634 15.76 0.52 0.38
N GLY A 635 14.98 0.66 -0.69
CA GLY A 635 15.43 1.21 -1.98
C GLY A 635 16.34 0.30 -2.81
N SER A 636 16.72 -0.90 -2.36
CA SER A 636 17.58 -1.85 -3.11
C SER A 636 16.99 -2.30 -4.45
N VAL A 637 15.66 -2.28 -4.56
CA VAL A 637 14.93 -2.47 -5.82
C VAL A 637 14.15 -1.18 -6.11
N PRO A 638 14.71 -0.25 -6.92
CA PRO A 638 14.12 1.07 -7.14
C PRO A 638 12.66 1.04 -7.61
N ALA A 639 12.29 0.02 -8.41
CA ALA A 639 10.91 -0.16 -8.88
C ALA A 639 9.90 -0.48 -7.75
N LEU A 640 10.37 -0.95 -6.59
CA LEU A 640 9.55 -1.18 -5.39
C LEU A 640 9.43 0.07 -4.52
N GLY A 641 10.37 1.01 -4.62
CA GLY A 641 10.43 2.22 -3.80
C GLY A 641 11.20 2.00 -2.48
N SER A 642 11.16 3.00 -1.61
CA SER A 642 11.73 3.01 -0.25
C SER A 642 10.63 2.98 0.83
N GLY A 643 10.99 2.87 2.11
CA GLY A 643 10.07 2.86 3.26
C GLY A 643 9.79 1.46 3.83
N PRO A 644 8.88 1.32 4.80
CA PRO A 644 8.62 0.05 5.50
C PRO A 644 8.21 -1.07 4.54
N GLU A 645 8.78 -2.26 4.76
CA GLU A 645 8.71 -3.37 3.83
C GLU A 645 7.75 -4.46 4.33
N SER A 646 6.76 -4.78 3.50
CA SER A 646 5.60 -5.58 3.92
C SER A 646 5.07 -6.43 2.74
N PRO A 647 5.87 -7.38 2.20
CA PRO A 647 5.56 -8.10 0.95
C PRO A 647 4.34 -9.01 1.08
N MET A 648 3.47 -8.96 0.06
CA MET A 648 2.32 -9.85 -0.05
C MET A 648 2.26 -10.49 -1.44
N GLY A 649 2.34 -11.82 -1.49
CA GLY A 649 2.24 -12.58 -2.73
C GLY A 649 0.82 -12.51 -3.30
N GLY A 650 0.67 -12.04 -4.54
CA GLY A 650 -0.63 -11.81 -5.15
C GLY A 650 -0.91 -12.68 -6.38
N PRO A 651 -2.14 -12.58 -6.93
CA PRO A 651 -2.62 -13.50 -7.96
C PRO A 651 -2.02 -13.23 -9.35
N THR A 652 -1.99 -14.27 -10.17
CA THR A 652 -1.65 -14.17 -11.61
C THR A 652 -2.92 -13.97 -12.43
N TYR A 653 -2.90 -13.04 -13.38
CA TYR A 653 -4.02 -12.83 -14.30
C TYR A 653 -3.86 -13.64 -15.58
N HIS A 654 -4.83 -14.50 -15.87
CA HIS A 654 -4.93 -15.24 -17.13
C HIS A 654 -6.06 -14.70 -17.99
N TYR A 655 -5.72 -14.18 -19.17
CA TYR A 655 -6.70 -13.61 -20.07
C TYR A 655 -7.51 -14.70 -20.78
N ASP A 656 -8.78 -14.84 -20.42
CA ASP A 656 -9.70 -15.67 -21.19
C ASP A 656 -10.39 -14.89 -22.33
N PRO A 657 -10.09 -15.14 -23.62
CA PRO A 657 -10.81 -14.53 -24.75
C PRO A 657 -12.28 -14.97 -24.85
N SER A 658 -12.64 -16.11 -24.25
CA SER A 658 -13.99 -16.67 -24.26
C SER A 658 -14.91 -15.97 -23.27
N LEU A 659 -14.37 -15.51 -22.13
CA LEU A 659 -15.09 -14.78 -21.09
C LEU A 659 -15.74 -13.52 -21.65
N LYS A 660 -17.08 -13.46 -21.57
CA LYS A 660 -17.90 -12.30 -21.96
C LYS A 660 -18.17 -11.44 -20.75
N SER A 661 -17.18 -10.65 -20.38
CA SER A 661 -17.27 -9.67 -19.32
C SER A 661 -16.82 -8.30 -19.85
N PRO A 662 -17.60 -7.22 -19.62
CA PRO A 662 -17.20 -5.87 -20.01
C PRO A 662 -16.13 -5.28 -19.09
N THR A 663 -15.93 -5.86 -17.89
CA THR A 663 -15.00 -5.35 -16.88
C THR A 663 -13.68 -6.12 -16.80
N LYS A 664 -13.56 -7.23 -17.56
CA LYS A 664 -12.36 -8.06 -17.51
C LYS A 664 -11.13 -7.27 -17.97
N PHE A 665 -10.00 -7.55 -17.34
CA PHE A 665 -8.76 -6.93 -17.76
C PHE A 665 -8.37 -7.32 -19.19
N PRO A 666 -7.68 -6.43 -19.92
CA PRO A 666 -7.26 -6.71 -21.28
C PRO A 666 -6.12 -7.72 -21.29
N LYS A 667 -5.88 -8.31 -22.46
CA LYS A 667 -4.81 -9.29 -22.69
C LYS A 667 -3.40 -8.75 -22.36
N TYR A 668 -3.23 -7.45 -22.17
CA TYR A 668 -1.97 -6.87 -21.72
C TYR A 668 -1.47 -7.50 -20.41
N PHE A 669 -2.38 -7.84 -19.50
CA PHE A 669 -2.04 -8.43 -18.18
C PHE A 669 -1.94 -9.95 -18.19
N ASP A 670 -2.12 -10.61 -19.33
CA ASP A 670 -1.99 -12.06 -19.47
C ASP A 670 -0.61 -12.52 -18.93
N ASP A 671 -0.60 -13.52 -18.05
CA ASP A 671 0.56 -14.05 -17.32
C ASP A 671 1.27 -13.07 -16.37
N LYS A 672 0.66 -11.93 -16.03
CA LYS A 672 1.24 -10.98 -15.05
C LYS A 672 0.77 -11.27 -13.64
N VAL A 673 1.69 -11.08 -12.69
CA VAL A 673 1.44 -11.27 -11.26
C VAL A 673 1.22 -9.93 -10.59
N PHE A 674 0.18 -9.82 -9.77
CA PHE A 674 -0.20 -8.60 -9.06
C PHE A 674 0.28 -8.67 -7.61
N ASN A 675 1.59 -8.58 -7.40
CA ASN A 675 2.14 -8.47 -6.05
C ASN A 675 1.82 -7.10 -5.44
N TYR A 676 1.75 -7.05 -4.13
CA TYR A 676 1.35 -5.87 -3.39
C TYR A 676 2.10 -5.76 -2.06
N GLU A 677 2.00 -4.60 -1.43
CA GLU A 677 2.55 -4.38 -0.10
C GLU A 677 1.58 -3.68 0.82
N TRP A 678 1.59 -4.12 2.08
CA TRP A 678 0.66 -3.63 3.09
C TRP A 678 0.99 -2.19 3.51
N ASP A 679 2.15 -1.90 4.11
CA ASP A 679 2.44 -0.55 4.61
C ASP A 679 2.55 0.52 3.52
N ARG A 680 3.13 0.17 2.36
CA ARG A 680 3.34 1.12 1.27
C ARG A 680 2.14 1.28 0.34
N GLY A 681 1.05 0.55 0.58
CA GLY A 681 -0.23 0.81 -0.06
C GLY A 681 -0.26 0.65 -1.58
N TRP A 682 0.57 -0.21 -2.18
CA TRP A 682 0.64 -0.35 -3.65
C TRP A 682 0.33 -1.76 -4.15
N ILE A 683 -0.13 -1.82 -5.41
CA ILE A 683 -0.19 -3.04 -6.23
C ILE A 683 0.68 -2.80 -7.48
N LYS A 684 1.57 -3.75 -7.80
CA LYS A 684 2.48 -3.67 -8.96
C LYS A 684 2.37 -4.93 -9.80
N GLU A 685 2.45 -4.73 -11.12
CA GLU A 685 2.50 -5.82 -12.08
C GLU A 685 3.94 -6.34 -12.24
N PHE A 686 4.13 -7.63 -11.99
CA PHE A 686 5.38 -8.34 -12.20
C PHE A 686 5.24 -9.15 -13.50
N THR A 687 6.11 -8.88 -14.46
CA THR A 687 6.13 -9.57 -15.76
C THR A 687 7.18 -10.68 -15.72
N LEU A 688 6.75 -11.91 -15.96
CA LEU A 688 7.61 -13.08 -15.91
C LEU A 688 7.95 -13.60 -17.30
N GLY A 689 9.20 -14.02 -17.49
CA GLY A 689 9.57 -14.87 -18.61
C GLY A 689 9.06 -16.31 -18.39
N LYS A 690 9.07 -17.13 -19.46
CA LYS A 690 8.57 -18.52 -19.45
C LYS A 690 9.14 -19.45 -18.37
N ASN A 691 10.30 -19.11 -17.80
CA ASN A 691 10.95 -19.90 -16.74
C ASN A 691 10.78 -19.24 -15.36
N GLY A 692 9.93 -18.22 -15.24
CA GLY A 692 9.69 -17.43 -14.03
C GLY A 692 10.84 -16.48 -13.68
N GLY A 693 11.63 -16.06 -14.66
CA GLY A 693 12.60 -14.96 -14.47
C GLY A 693 11.85 -13.63 -14.52
N LEU A 694 12.12 -12.73 -13.57
CA LEU A 694 11.51 -11.41 -13.54
C LEU A 694 12.06 -10.56 -14.69
N THR A 695 11.18 -9.99 -15.50
CA THR A 695 11.54 -9.18 -16.68
C THR A 695 11.05 -7.74 -16.62
N GLY A 696 10.18 -7.42 -15.65
CA GLY A 696 9.73 -6.06 -15.41
C GLY A 696 8.84 -5.98 -14.18
N ILE A 697 8.93 -4.87 -13.48
CA ILE A 697 8.02 -4.45 -12.41
C ILE A 697 7.47 -3.09 -12.83
N LYS A 698 6.15 -2.91 -12.82
CA LYS A 698 5.53 -1.62 -13.07
C LYS A 698 4.40 -1.35 -12.09
N PRO A 699 4.10 -0.08 -11.77
CA PRO A 699 2.84 0.28 -11.13
C PRO A 699 1.66 -0.29 -11.94
N PHE A 700 0.61 -0.74 -11.26
CA PHE A 700 -0.60 -1.21 -11.94
C PHE A 700 -1.37 -0.03 -12.56
N PHE A 701 -1.89 0.89 -11.74
CA PHE A 701 -2.36 2.21 -12.16
C PHE A 701 -2.20 3.20 -11.00
N ALA A 702 -2.17 4.50 -11.30
CA ALA A 702 -1.79 5.55 -10.35
C ALA A 702 -2.97 6.10 -9.53
N SER A 703 -4.21 6.04 -10.02
CA SER A 703 -5.39 6.56 -9.31
C SER A 703 -5.99 5.61 -8.26
N MET A 704 -5.30 4.50 -7.94
CA MET A 704 -5.68 3.65 -6.81
C MET A 704 -5.63 4.44 -5.52
N ASP A 705 -6.69 4.34 -4.72
CA ASP A 705 -6.75 4.89 -3.37
C ASP A 705 -6.75 3.71 -2.39
N LEU A 706 -5.54 3.25 -2.05
CA LEU A 706 -5.30 2.14 -1.14
C LEU A 706 -4.54 2.66 0.08
N ILE A 707 -4.94 2.19 1.25
CA ILE A 707 -4.25 2.49 2.51
C ILE A 707 -3.30 1.35 2.83
N ARG A 708 -3.83 0.14 3.03
CA ARG A 708 -3.05 -1.05 3.34
C ARG A 708 -3.72 -2.31 2.75
N PRO A 709 -3.46 -2.64 1.46
CA PRO A 709 -4.06 -3.80 0.82
C PRO A 709 -3.65 -5.08 1.56
N MET A 710 -4.64 -5.84 2.00
CA MET A 710 -4.51 -7.02 2.84
C MET A 710 -4.62 -8.32 2.04
N ASN A 711 -5.55 -8.39 1.09
CA ASN A 711 -5.77 -9.59 0.26
C ASN A 711 -6.32 -9.22 -1.12
N LEU A 712 -5.90 -9.95 -2.15
CA LEU A 712 -6.23 -9.72 -3.57
C LEU A 712 -6.73 -11.01 -4.21
N GLU A 713 -7.79 -10.94 -5.01
CA GLU A 713 -8.32 -12.09 -5.74
C GLU A 713 -9.00 -11.65 -7.05
N PHE A 714 -8.80 -12.38 -8.14
CA PHE A 714 -9.56 -12.16 -9.37
C PHE A 714 -10.92 -12.87 -9.29
N GLY A 715 -12.00 -12.12 -9.50
CA GLY A 715 -13.34 -12.70 -9.60
C GLY A 715 -13.59 -13.41 -10.93
N PRO A 716 -14.67 -14.21 -11.03
CA PRO A 716 -15.01 -15.01 -12.23
C PRO A 716 -15.30 -14.16 -13.48
N GLN A 717 -15.49 -12.85 -13.32
CA GLN A 717 -15.68 -11.90 -14.41
C GLN A 717 -14.38 -11.24 -14.88
N GLY A 718 -13.22 -11.55 -14.28
CA GLY A 718 -11.93 -10.97 -14.63
C GLY A 718 -11.66 -9.57 -14.06
N SER A 719 -12.41 -9.16 -13.04
CA SER A 719 -12.14 -7.97 -12.22
C SER A 719 -11.27 -8.35 -11.02
N LEU A 720 -10.38 -7.46 -10.59
CA LEU A 720 -9.58 -7.66 -9.37
C LEU A 720 -10.35 -7.17 -8.15
N TYR A 721 -10.45 -7.97 -7.10
CA TYR A 721 -10.98 -7.57 -5.80
C TYR A 721 -9.80 -7.26 -4.88
N VAL A 722 -9.96 -6.25 -4.03
CA VAL A 722 -8.94 -5.82 -3.07
C VAL A 722 -9.61 -5.61 -1.72
N LEU A 723 -9.17 -6.36 -0.72
CA LEU A 723 -9.52 -6.13 0.68
C LEU A 723 -8.46 -5.22 1.28
N ASP A 724 -8.86 -4.04 1.76
CA ASP A 724 -7.99 -3.02 2.34
C ASP A 724 -8.20 -2.94 3.85
N TYR A 725 -7.10 -3.01 4.59
CA TYR A 725 -7.08 -2.98 6.04
C TYR A 725 -7.44 -1.61 6.62
N GLY A 726 -7.16 -0.53 5.89
CA GLY A 726 -7.33 0.84 6.38
C GLY A 726 -6.22 1.27 7.35
N SER A 727 -6.43 2.44 7.96
CA SER A 727 -5.40 3.13 8.77
C SER A 727 -5.30 2.64 10.22
N SER A 728 -6.29 1.89 10.70
CA SER A 728 -6.29 1.33 12.06
C SER A 728 -5.24 0.22 12.23
N TYR A 729 -5.04 -0.20 13.48
CA TYR A 729 -4.20 -1.33 13.88
C TYR A 729 -4.92 -2.12 14.97
N PHE A 730 -4.90 -3.45 14.88
CA PHE A 730 -5.62 -4.36 15.78
C PHE A 730 -7.10 -3.99 15.99
N GLY A 731 -7.81 -3.72 14.88
CA GLY A 731 -9.23 -3.43 14.84
C GLY A 731 -9.63 -2.80 13.51
N GLY A 732 -10.94 -2.75 13.22
CA GLY A 732 -11.42 -2.12 12.00
C GLY A 732 -11.23 -0.60 11.96
N ALA A 733 -11.10 -0.07 10.75
CA ALA A 733 -10.88 1.35 10.49
C ALA A 733 -12.07 1.99 9.76
N ALA A 734 -12.23 3.31 9.85
CA ALA A 734 -13.27 4.03 9.09
C ALA A 734 -13.03 3.99 7.57
N ASP A 735 -11.76 3.83 7.18
CA ASP A 735 -11.26 3.73 5.80
C ASP A 735 -10.94 2.29 5.37
N SER A 736 -11.10 1.29 6.24
CA SER A 736 -11.07 -0.13 5.84
C SER A 736 -12.14 -0.39 4.78
N ALA A 737 -11.82 -1.18 3.76
CA ALA A 737 -12.69 -1.29 2.59
C ALA A 737 -12.57 -2.62 1.85
N LEU A 738 -13.62 -2.96 1.12
CA LEU A 738 -13.58 -3.96 0.07
C LEU A 738 -13.82 -3.26 -1.26
N TYR A 739 -12.84 -3.32 -2.15
CA TYR A 739 -12.90 -2.73 -3.48
C TYR A 739 -13.04 -3.80 -4.57
N ARG A 740 -13.66 -3.39 -5.68
CA ARG A 740 -13.58 -4.10 -6.98
C ARG A 740 -12.99 -3.15 -8.01
N ILE A 741 -11.92 -3.58 -8.66
CA ILE A 741 -11.25 -2.85 -9.73
C ILE A 741 -11.71 -3.46 -11.06
N ASP A 742 -12.35 -2.62 -11.87
CA ASP A 742 -12.85 -2.98 -13.19
C ASP A 742 -12.01 -2.31 -14.28
N HIS A 743 -11.77 -3.01 -15.39
CA HIS A 743 -11.30 -2.37 -16.62
C HIS A 743 -12.50 -1.84 -17.40
N SER A 744 -12.64 -0.52 -17.42
CA SER A 744 -13.75 0.26 -17.96
C SER A 744 -13.22 1.41 -18.82
N PRO A 745 -12.80 1.14 -20.07
CA PRO A 745 -12.17 2.14 -20.94
C PRO A 745 -13.18 3.07 -21.64
N ASP A 746 -14.45 2.69 -21.72
CA ASP A 746 -15.45 3.39 -22.54
C ASP A 746 -16.26 4.43 -21.77
N SER A 747 -16.69 4.10 -20.54
CA SER A 747 -17.43 4.98 -19.62
C SER A 747 -17.21 4.49 -18.18
N LYS A 748 -17.52 5.28 -17.15
CA LYS A 748 -17.40 4.93 -15.73
C LYS A 748 -18.74 4.65 -15.08
N THR A 749 -18.71 3.83 -14.04
CA THR A 749 -19.90 3.59 -13.22
C THR A 749 -20.21 4.85 -12.41
N PRO A 750 -21.47 5.28 -12.29
CA PRO A 750 -21.83 6.40 -11.41
C PRO A 750 -21.28 6.23 -10.00
N ASP A 751 -20.67 7.28 -9.46
CA ASP A 751 -20.27 7.33 -8.05
C ASP A 751 -21.52 7.66 -7.23
N VAL A 752 -21.92 6.74 -6.36
CA VAL A 752 -23.17 6.85 -5.60
C VAL A 752 -22.85 7.12 -4.15
N SER A 753 -23.38 8.23 -3.65
CA SER A 753 -23.29 8.62 -2.25
C SER A 753 -24.68 8.61 -1.64
N VAL A 754 -24.81 8.00 -0.46
CA VAL A 754 -26.04 8.06 0.34
C VAL A 754 -25.68 8.29 1.79
N THR A 755 -26.32 9.27 2.40
CA THR A 755 -26.33 9.46 3.86
C THR A 755 -27.73 9.27 4.41
N ALA A 756 -27.82 8.90 5.69
CA ALA A 756 -29.09 8.80 6.42
C ALA A 756 -29.03 9.71 7.66
N ASP A 757 -30.12 10.41 7.96
CA ASP A 757 -30.23 11.25 9.16
C ASP A 757 -30.10 10.46 10.47
N LYS A 758 -30.42 9.16 10.41
CA LYS A 758 -30.19 8.17 11.47
C LYS A 758 -30.15 6.77 10.90
N THR A 759 -29.35 5.92 11.52
CA THR A 759 -29.19 4.51 11.14
C THR A 759 -29.83 3.55 12.13
N SER A 760 -30.42 4.07 13.21
CA SER A 760 -31.15 3.25 14.19
C SER A 760 -32.21 4.03 14.96
N GLY A 761 -33.11 3.31 15.63
CA GLY A 761 -34.15 3.90 16.48
C GLY A 761 -35.36 2.98 16.67
N ARG A 762 -36.32 3.39 17.50
CA ARG A 762 -37.53 2.59 17.78
C ARG A 762 -38.53 2.63 16.63
N ALA A 763 -39.26 1.53 16.42
CA ALA A 763 -40.39 1.48 15.50
C ALA A 763 -41.58 2.33 16.01
N PRO A 764 -42.29 3.06 15.13
CA PRO A 764 -41.95 3.31 13.73
C PRO A 764 -40.77 4.28 13.60
N LEU A 765 -39.82 3.96 12.72
CA LEU A 765 -38.63 4.78 12.47
C LEU A 765 -38.71 5.41 11.08
N THR A 766 -38.96 6.71 11.00
CA THR A 766 -38.88 7.46 9.73
C THR A 766 -37.46 7.94 9.51
N VAL A 767 -36.77 7.44 8.49
CA VAL A 767 -35.41 7.83 8.10
C VAL A 767 -35.47 8.68 6.83
N THR A 768 -34.65 9.73 6.76
CA THR A 768 -34.44 10.53 5.55
C THR A 768 -33.08 10.18 4.96
N PHE A 769 -33.09 9.79 3.69
CA PHE A 769 -31.92 9.43 2.91
C PHE A 769 -31.60 10.57 1.96
N ASP A 770 -30.35 11.03 1.95
CA ASP A 770 -29.87 12.10 1.08
C ASP A 770 -28.83 11.53 0.09
N PRO A 771 -29.10 11.55 -1.22
CA PRO A 771 -28.16 11.10 -2.24
C PRO A 771 -27.12 12.16 -2.64
N ALA A 772 -27.01 13.26 -1.89
CA ALA A 772 -26.02 14.31 -2.16
C ALA A 772 -24.60 13.73 -2.29
N GLY A 773 -23.87 14.21 -3.30
CA GLY A 773 -22.56 13.69 -3.69
C GLY A 773 -22.61 12.59 -4.75
N THR A 774 -23.79 12.06 -5.10
CA THR A 774 -23.92 11.15 -6.26
C THR A 774 -23.65 11.92 -7.55
N GLU A 775 -22.71 11.44 -8.36
CA GLU A 775 -22.39 12.01 -9.65
C GLU A 775 -21.99 10.97 -10.70
N ASP A 776 -22.04 11.40 -11.96
CA ASP A 776 -21.53 10.66 -13.09
C ASP A 776 -20.16 11.24 -13.45
N PRO A 777 -19.08 10.44 -13.51
CA PRO A 777 -17.74 10.97 -13.81
C PRO A 777 -17.65 11.72 -15.15
N GLU A 778 -18.50 11.37 -16.11
CA GLU A 778 -18.61 12.01 -17.43
C GLU A 778 -19.68 13.14 -17.48
N GLY A 779 -20.39 13.38 -16.37
CA GLY A 779 -21.44 14.38 -16.27
C GLY A 779 -22.74 14.00 -16.99
N GLU A 780 -22.96 12.71 -17.23
CA GLU A 780 -24.16 12.20 -17.87
C GLU A 780 -25.42 12.36 -17.00
N LYS A 781 -26.57 12.12 -17.63
CA LYS A 781 -27.85 12.18 -16.94
C LYS A 781 -28.11 10.90 -16.15
N LEU A 782 -28.28 11.05 -14.86
CA LEU A 782 -28.55 9.96 -13.93
C LEU A 782 -30.05 9.65 -13.76
N SER A 783 -30.34 8.38 -13.47
CA SER A 783 -31.64 7.87 -13.05
C SER A 783 -31.52 7.13 -11.72
N TYR A 784 -32.44 7.39 -10.79
CA TYR A 784 -32.38 6.94 -9.40
C TYR A 784 -33.44 5.87 -9.14
N ALA A 785 -33.08 4.82 -8.41
CA ALA A 785 -33.96 3.76 -7.95
C ALA A 785 -33.61 3.37 -6.51
N TRP A 786 -34.49 3.74 -5.58
CA TRP A 786 -34.38 3.40 -4.16
C TRP A 786 -35.11 2.10 -3.86
N ASP A 787 -34.46 1.22 -3.13
CA ASP A 787 -35.04 0.05 -2.46
C ASP A 787 -34.70 0.17 -0.98
N PHE A 788 -35.67 0.49 -0.14
CA PHE A 788 -35.43 0.75 1.28
C PHE A 788 -35.32 -0.55 2.10
N THR A 789 -35.56 -1.71 1.50
CA THR A 789 -35.56 -2.99 2.20
C THR A 789 -34.63 -4.05 1.60
N ASP A 790 -33.94 -3.72 0.50
CA ASP A 790 -33.09 -4.61 -0.30
C ASP A 790 -33.83 -5.90 -0.72
N ASP A 791 -35.12 -5.78 -1.02
CA ASP A 791 -35.99 -6.90 -1.42
C ASP A 791 -36.06 -7.11 -2.94
N GLY A 792 -35.40 -6.22 -3.70
CA GLY A 792 -35.37 -6.18 -5.15
C GLY A 792 -36.46 -5.32 -5.78
N THR A 793 -37.30 -4.67 -4.99
CA THR A 793 -38.38 -3.78 -5.45
C THR A 793 -37.96 -2.32 -5.33
N VAL A 794 -38.21 -1.55 -6.39
CA VAL A 794 -37.99 -0.10 -6.35
C VAL A 794 -39.16 0.59 -5.64
N ASP A 795 -38.89 1.20 -4.50
CA ASP A 795 -39.84 1.95 -3.68
C ASP A 795 -39.98 3.42 -4.11
N SER A 796 -38.88 4.04 -4.59
CA SER A 796 -38.86 5.43 -5.04
C SER A 796 -37.88 5.65 -6.19
N THR A 797 -38.11 6.67 -7.01
CA THR A 797 -37.22 7.10 -8.10
C THR A 797 -36.85 8.57 -8.01
N GLU A 798 -37.00 9.18 -6.83
CA GLU A 798 -36.67 10.59 -6.60
C GLU A 798 -35.14 10.78 -6.50
N ALA A 799 -34.64 11.85 -7.11
CA ALA A 799 -33.22 12.21 -7.13
C ALA A 799 -32.78 13.09 -5.95
N GLY A 800 -33.73 13.56 -5.13
CA GLY A 800 -33.45 14.38 -3.94
C GLY A 800 -33.60 13.58 -2.66
N PRO A 801 -33.55 14.23 -1.48
CA PRO A 801 -33.76 13.55 -0.22
C PRO A 801 -35.14 12.86 -0.15
N VAL A 802 -35.16 11.58 0.23
CA VAL A 802 -36.38 10.75 0.33
C VAL A 802 -36.55 10.26 1.76
N SER A 803 -37.76 10.34 2.30
CA SER A 803 -38.07 9.75 3.61
C SER A 803 -38.81 8.43 3.47
N PHE A 804 -38.39 7.41 4.23
CA PHE A 804 -39.06 6.13 4.34
C PHE A 804 -39.32 5.78 5.80
N THR A 805 -40.50 5.21 6.10
CA THR A 805 -40.89 4.81 7.46
C THR A 805 -40.86 3.30 7.60
N TYR A 806 -39.94 2.82 8.42
CA TYR A 806 -39.89 1.43 8.84
C TYR A 806 -40.87 1.21 10.00
N GLU A 807 -41.99 0.55 9.69
CA GLU A 807 -43.07 0.29 10.65
C GLU A 807 -42.74 -0.85 11.62
N GLN A 808 -41.92 -1.80 11.18
CA GLN A 808 -41.61 -3.01 11.94
C GLN A 808 -40.19 -2.96 12.47
N ARG A 809 -40.00 -3.64 13.60
CA ARG A 809 -38.66 -3.93 14.12
C ARG A 809 -37.94 -4.85 13.14
N GLY A 810 -36.68 -4.58 12.87
CA GLY A 810 -35.89 -5.31 11.89
C GLY A 810 -34.56 -4.64 11.59
N ALA A 811 -33.65 -5.37 10.96
CA ALA A 811 -32.50 -4.79 10.29
C ALA A 811 -32.80 -4.74 8.79
N TYR A 812 -32.60 -3.57 8.19
CA TYR A 812 -32.86 -3.28 6.79
C TYR A 812 -31.60 -2.70 6.16
N THR A 813 -31.48 -2.80 4.84
CA THR A 813 -30.49 -2.05 4.05
C THR A 813 -31.27 -1.20 3.06
N ALA A 814 -31.09 0.12 3.14
CA ALA A 814 -31.60 1.02 2.12
C ALA A 814 -30.54 1.15 1.03
N THR A 815 -30.85 0.68 -0.17
CA THR A 815 -29.95 0.71 -1.32
C THR A 815 -30.45 1.70 -2.35
N LEU A 816 -29.56 2.59 -2.79
CA LEU A 816 -29.75 3.41 -3.96
C LEU A 816 -29.00 2.79 -5.13
N ALA A 817 -29.70 2.53 -6.23
CA ALA A 817 -29.11 2.25 -7.53
C ALA A 817 -29.21 3.49 -8.42
N VAL A 818 -28.10 3.89 -9.03
CA VAL A 818 -28.04 5.03 -9.94
C VAL A 818 -27.51 4.57 -11.29
N THR A 819 -28.25 4.83 -12.36
CA THR A 819 -27.90 4.41 -13.73
C THR A 819 -27.70 5.60 -14.65
N ASP A 820 -26.59 5.59 -15.39
CA ASP A 820 -26.21 6.59 -16.41
C ASP A 820 -26.94 6.38 -17.75
N ALA A 821 -26.55 7.11 -18.81
CA ALA A 821 -27.19 6.98 -20.12
C ALA A 821 -26.67 5.78 -20.91
N ASP A 822 -25.45 5.30 -20.61
CA ASP A 822 -24.82 4.12 -21.20
C ASP A 822 -25.29 2.79 -20.58
N GLY A 823 -26.04 2.86 -19.47
CA GLY A 823 -26.65 1.74 -18.78
C GLY A 823 -25.77 1.12 -17.68
N LYS A 824 -24.69 1.77 -17.26
CA LYS A 824 -23.94 1.37 -16.06
C LYS A 824 -24.69 1.78 -14.81
N THR A 825 -24.63 0.94 -13.79
CA THR A 825 -25.34 1.15 -12.54
C THR A 825 -24.37 1.12 -11.37
N GLY A 826 -24.23 2.25 -10.67
CA GLY A 826 -23.59 2.36 -9.37
C GLY A 826 -24.57 2.09 -8.24
N TYR A 827 -24.04 1.70 -7.07
CA TYR A 827 -24.84 1.39 -5.90
C TYR A 827 -24.23 2.00 -4.64
N ALA A 828 -25.08 2.44 -3.72
CA ALA A 828 -24.70 2.72 -2.34
C ALA A 828 -25.78 2.23 -1.39
N GLY A 829 -25.36 1.78 -0.20
CA GLY A 829 -26.26 1.22 0.80
C GLY A 829 -26.04 1.83 2.17
N VAL A 830 -27.13 2.00 2.93
CA VAL A 830 -27.06 2.35 4.36
C VAL A 830 -27.88 1.35 5.17
N ARG A 831 -27.24 0.70 6.14
CA ARG A 831 -27.92 -0.23 7.06
C ARG A 831 -28.73 0.54 8.10
N ILE A 832 -29.99 0.15 8.27
CA ILE A 832 -30.93 0.70 9.24
C ILE A 832 -31.36 -0.37 10.25
N VAL A 833 -31.19 -0.10 11.54
CA VAL A 833 -31.62 -1.00 12.63
C VAL A 833 -32.80 -0.41 13.38
N VAL A 834 -33.97 -1.02 13.21
CA VAL A 834 -35.22 -0.56 13.80
C VAL A 834 -35.56 -1.41 15.01
N GLY A 835 -35.50 -0.81 16.19
CA GLY A 835 -35.84 -1.43 17.47
C GLY A 835 -34.67 -1.61 18.44
N ASN A 836 -33.45 -1.33 18.01
CA ASN A 836 -32.24 -1.33 18.85
C ASN A 836 -31.33 -0.14 18.47
N THR A 837 -30.77 0.58 19.44
CA THR A 837 -29.86 1.72 19.21
C THR A 837 -28.49 1.46 19.81
N PRO A 838 -27.37 1.89 19.17
CA PRO A 838 -26.05 1.74 19.77
C PRO A 838 -25.97 2.47 21.12
N PRO A 839 -25.40 1.83 22.15
CA PRO A 839 -25.20 2.46 23.44
C PRO A 839 -24.21 3.62 23.29
N GLN A 840 -24.47 4.75 23.94
CA GLN A 840 -23.53 5.86 24.04
C GLN A 840 -22.55 5.56 25.17
N VAL A 841 -21.28 5.33 24.82
CA VAL A 841 -20.18 5.12 25.76
C VAL A 841 -19.43 6.43 25.92
N GLN A 842 -19.21 6.83 27.17
CA GLN A 842 -18.45 8.02 27.51
C GLN A 842 -17.32 7.68 28.50
N LEU A 843 -16.06 7.89 28.13
CA LEU A 843 -14.85 7.86 28.95
C LEU A 843 -14.69 9.20 29.66
N GLU A 844 -15.13 9.25 30.91
CA GLU A 844 -15.03 10.43 31.78
C GLU A 844 -13.61 10.60 32.35
N LEU A 845 -12.88 9.49 32.50
CA LEU A 845 -11.51 9.45 32.95
C LEU A 845 -10.71 8.37 32.21
N PRO A 846 -9.40 8.60 32.01
CA PRO A 846 -8.69 9.88 32.20
C PRO A 846 -9.08 10.96 31.16
N PRO A 847 -8.67 12.23 31.33
CA PRO A 847 -8.86 13.23 30.29
C PRO A 847 -7.97 12.94 29.07
N THR A 848 -8.46 13.26 27.87
CA THR A 848 -7.65 13.22 26.65
C THR A 848 -6.46 14.19 26.76
N GLY A 849 -5.29 13.77 26.29
CA GLY A 849 -4.01 14.47 26.43
C GLY A 849 -3.34 14.32 27.81
N GLY A 850 -3.92 13.58 28.75
CA GLY A 850 -3.35 13.42 30.08
C GLY A 850 -2.00 12.69 30.07
N THR A 851 -1.09 13.05 30.99
CA THR A 851 0.28 12.51 30.99
C THR A 851 0.44 11.24 31.82
N PHE A 852 1.14 10.22 31.29
CA PHE A 852 1.39 8.94 31.96
C PHE A 852 2.88 8.54 31.96
N ALA A 853 3.28 7.70 32.91
CA ALA A 853 4.52 6.93 32.86
C ALA A 853 4.23 5.44 32.67
N PHE A 854 5.20 4.72 32.13
CA PHE A 854 5.15 3.26 32.14
C PHE A 854 5.16 2.71 33.57
N GLY A 855 4.34 1.69 33.81
CA GLY A 855 4.01 1.12 35.11
C GLY A 855 2.92 1.88 35.89
N ASP A 856 2.39 2.98 35.38
CA ASP A 856 1.30 3.71 36.03
C ASP A 856 0.01 2.86 36.08
N GLN A 857 -0.75 3.04 37.16
CA GLN A 857 -2.10 2.50 37.28
C GLN A 857 -3.07 3.65 37.03
N VAL A 858 -3.58 3.74 35.80
CA VAL A 858 -4.41 4.83 35.33
C VAL A 858 -5.88 4.53 35.64
N PRO A 859 -6.57 5.34 36.46
CA PRO A 859 -7.98 5.12 36.74
C PRO A 859 -8.83 5.47 35.52
N PHE A 860 -9.84 4.66 35.28
CA PHE A 860 -10.86 4.94 34.26
C PHE A 860 -12.26 5.01 34.89
N GLU A 861 -13.11 5.83 34.29
CA GLU A 861 -14.54 5.91 34.58
C GLU A 861 -15.28 6.01 33.25
N VAL A 862 -16.24 5.10 33.05
CA VAL A 862 -17.03 4.97 31.85
C VAL A 862 -18.50 5.12 32.23
N THR A 863 -19.18 6.07 31.61
CA THR A 863 -20.64 6.17 31.62
C THR A 863 -21.18 5.52 30.36
N VAL A 864 -22.17 4.64 30.48
CA VAL A 864 -22.90 4.11 29.33
C VAL A 864 -24.35 4.52 29.47
N THR A 865 -24.96 4.97 28.37
CA THR A 865 -26.40 5.14 28.27
C THR A 865 -26.92 4.41 27.06
N ASP A 866 -28.06 3.75 27.20
CA ASP A 866 -28.70 3.01 26.13
C ASP A 866 -30.20 3.33 26.12
N ALA A 867 -30.79 3.48 24.94
CA ALA A 867 -32.20 3.87 24.87
C ALA A 867 -33.12 2.70 25.21
N GLU A 868 -32.71 1.45 24.98
CA GLU A 868 -33.50 0.24 25.19
C GLU A 868 -33.19 -0.44 26.53
N ASP A 869 -31.94 -0.39 26.99
CA ASP A 869 -31.46 -0.97 28.24
C ASP A 869 -31.54 0.06 29.40
N THR A 870 -32.55 -0.07 30.26
CA THR A 870 -32.71 0.81 31.44
C THR A 870 -31.71 0.52 32.57
N GLU A 871 -30.98 -0.60 32.49
CA GLU A 871 -29.94 -1.00 33.43
C GLU A 871 -28.70 -1.43 32.65
N ILE A 872 -27.57 -0.78 32.93
CA ILE A 872 -26.29 -1.07 32.29
C ILE A 872 -25.52 -2.10 33.12
N ASP A 873 -25.14 -3.21 32.47
CA ASP A 873 -24.26 -4.20 33.08
C ASP A 873 -22.80 -3.77 32.94
N CYS A 874 -22.29 -3.08 33.95
CA CYS A 874 -20.90 -2.62 33.98
C CYS A 874 -19.85 -3.74 33.80
N SER A 875 -20.19 -5.02 34.04
CA SER A 875 -19.26 -6.12 33.80
C SER A 875 -18.97 -6.35 32.31
N ARG A 876 -19.82 -5.81 31.42
CA ARG A 876 -19.69 -5.89 29.96
C ARG A 876 -18.97 -4.70 29.34
N VAL A 877 -18.64 -3.68 30.13
CA VAL A 877 -17.77 -2.59 29.69
C VAL A 877 -16.35 -3.14 29.65
N LYS A 878 -15.73 -3.13 28.46
CA LYS A 878 -14.31 -3.45 28.28
C LYS A 878 -13.53 -2.15 28.10
N VAL A 879 -12.44 -2.00 28.82
CA VAL A 879 -11.50 -0.89 28.70
C VAL A 879 -10.14 -1.46 28.36
N SER A 880 -9.56 -1.06 27.24
CA SER A 880 -8.23 -1.48 26.81
C SER A 880 -7.26 -0.30 26.81
N TYR A 881 -6.01 -0.57 27.13
CA TYR A 881 -4.89 0.33 26.93
C TYR A 881 -4.05 -0.22 25.77
N ALA A 882 -3.77 0.64 24.80
CA ALA A 882 -2.82 0.37 23.73
C ALA A 882 -1.68 1.38 23.80
N LEU A 883 -0.46 0.92 23.56
CA LEU A 883 0.69 1.79 23.36
C LEU A 883 0.79 2.11 21.87
N GLY A 884 0.62 3.38 21.56
CA GLY A 884 0.78 3.93 20.23
C GLY A 884 2.19 4.41 19.94
N HIS A 885 2.57 4.31 18.67
CA HIS A 885 3.76 4.95 18.11
C HIS A 885 3.54 5.34 16.65
N ASP A 886 4.09 6.48 16.27
CA ASP A 886 3.97 7.10 14.95
C ASP A 886 2.51 7.21 14.49
N THR A 887 2.04 6.23 13.72
CA THR A 887 0.68 6.20 13.16
C THR A 887 -0.21 5.09 13.72
N HIS A 888 0.26 4.34 14.73
CA HIS A 888 -0.39 3.09 15.16
C HIS A 888 -0.38 2.81 16.64
N ALA A 889 -1.05 1.74 17.09
CA ALA A 889 -1.01 1.29 18.48
C ALA A 889 -1.22 -0.23 18.65
N HIS A 890 -0.55 -0.77 19.67
CA HIS A 890 -0.61 -2.18 20.07
C HIS A 890 -1.34 -2.31 21.42
N PRO A 891 -2.42 -3.10 21.52
CA PRO A 891 -3.11 -3.32 22.80
C PRO A 891 -2.20 -4.06 23.78
N LEU A 892 -1.99 -3.51 24.98
CA LEU A 892 -1.08 -4.08 25.99
C LEU A 892 -1.80 -4.54 27.26
N SER A 893 -2.96 -3.96 27.58
CA SER A 893 -3.70 -4.39 28.77
C SER A 893 -5.20 -4.15 28.62
N GLU A 894 -5.98 -4.95 29.34
CA GLU A 894 -7.44 -4.84 29.39
C GLU A 894 -7.96 -4.89 30.82
N ALA A 895 -9.08 -4.22 31.03
CA ALA A 895 -9.88 -4.28 32.24
C ALA A 895 -11.37 -4.30 31.89
N THR A 896 -12.20 -4.76 32.83
CA THR A 896 -13.66 -4.73 32.70
C THR A 896 -14.30 -3.95 33.84
N GLY A 897 -15.35 -3.18 33.55
CA GLY A 897 -16.05 -2.37 34.54
C GLY A 897 -16.40 -0.97 34.03
N CYS A 898 -17.39 -0.32 34.64
CA CYS A 898 -17.60 1.13 34.45
C CYS A 898 -16.60 1.98 35.24
N LYS A 899 -15.90 1.40 36.23
CA LYS A 899 -14.84 2.07 36.99
C LYS A 899 -13.74 1.07 37.31
N GLY A 900 -12.48 1.49 37.21
CA GLY A 900 -11.36 0.61 37.51
C GLY A 900 -10.02 1.33 37.37
N VAL A 901 -8.97 0.53 37.24
CA VAL A 901 -7.63 0.99 36.88
C VAL A 901 -7.12 0.11 35.74
N ILE A 902 -6.42 0.72 34.80
CA ILE A 902 -5.73 0.05 33.72
C ILE A 902 -4.23 0.32 33.85
N GLU A 903 -3.41 -0.69 33.59
CA GLU A 903 -1.96 -0.58 33.69
C GLU A 903 -1.40 -0.09 32.35
N THR A 904 -0.35 0.72 32.39
CA THR A 904 0.44 1.13 31.23
C THR A 904 1.76 0.37 31.21
N PRO A 905 1.84 -0.86 30.68
CA PRO A 905 3.02 -1.72 30.80
C PRO A 905 4.26 -1.07 30.18
N ALA A 906 5.45 -1.53 30.59
CA ALA A 906 6.72 -1.01 30.08
C ALA A 906 6.83 -1.20 28.56
N ASP A 907 7.39 -0.18 27.90
CA ASP A 907 7.78 -0.27 26.50
C ASP A 907 9.04 -1.14 26.37
N GLU A 908 8.90 -2.26 25.67
CA GLU A 908 9.98 -3.22 25.43
C GLU A 908 10.27 -3.41 23.94
N GLY A 909 9.66 -2.60 23.06
CA GLY A 909 9.72 -2.78 21.60
C GLY A 909 10.06 -1.52 20.80
N HIS A 910 9.93 -0.32 21.38
CA HIS A 910 10.16 0.94 20.66
C HIS A 910 11.42 1.65 21.17
N GLY A 911 12.18 2.21 20.23
CA GLY A 911 13.30 3.08 20.55
C GLY A 911 12.83 4.47 20.96
N LEU A 912 13.77 5.32 21.41
CA LEU A 912 13.48 6.72 21.73
C LEU A 912 13.14 7.56 20.49
N ASP A 913 13.35 7.01 19.30
CA ASP A 913 13.09 7.55 17.98
C ASP A 913 11.66 7.31 17.45
N ALA A 914 10.77 6.73 18.28
CA ALA A 914 9.36 6.51 17.94
C ALA A 914 8.44 7.53 18.64
N ASP A 915 7.41 8.05 17.96
CA ASP A 915 6.46 8.99 18.58
C ASP A 915 5.43 8.30 19.48
N LEU A 916 5.79 8.05 20.73
CA LEU A 916 4.95 7.30 21.66
C LEU A 916 3.73 8.08 22.16
N PHE A 917 2.57 7.40 22.24
CA PHE A 917 1.35 7.90 22.89
C PHE A 917 0.54 6.75 23.50
N GLY A 918 -0.28 7.01 24.52
CA GLY A 918 -1.18 6.01 25.10
C GLY A 918 -2.58 6.12 24.51
N VAL A 919 -3.28 5.01 24.26
CA VAL A 919 -4.69 5.02 23.86
C VAL A 919 -5.50 4.24 24.88
N ILE A 920 -6.52 4.85 25.47
CA ILE A 920 -7.53 4.13 26.26
C ILE A 920 -8.83 4.07 25.46
N LYS A 921 -9.31 2.86 25.20
CA LYS A 921 -10.57 2.62 24.48
C LYS A 921 -11.55 1.91 25.39
N ALA A 922 -12.76 2.46 25.53
CA ALA A 922 -13.86 1.81 26.20
C ALA A 922 -14.87 1.32 25.18
N THR A 923 -15.41 0.13 25.38
CA THR A 923 -16.48 -0.44 24.55
C THR A 923 -17.56 -1.05 25.43
N TYR A 924 -18.80 -0.94 24.99
CA TYR A 924 -19.94 -1.65 25.58
C TYR A 924 -20.79 -2.20 24.45
N THR A 925 -21.14 -3.48 24.55
CA THR A 925 -22.09 -4.12 23.63
C THR A 925 -23.37 -4.37 24.42
N ASP A 926 -24.50 -3.87 23.92
CA ASP A 926 -25.81 -4.00 24.58
C ASP A 926 -26.30 -5.47 24.59
N SER A 927 -27.48 -5.74 25.13
CA SER A 927 -28.04 -7.11 25.12
C SER A 927 -28.76 -7.48 23.81
N GLY A 928 -28.73 -6.61 22.81
CA GLY A 928 -29.68 -6.64 21.71
C GLY A 928 -31.11 -6.30 22.17
N SER A 929 -32.05 -6.35 21.22
CA SER A 929 -33.46 -6.03 21.50
C SER A 929 -34.39 -7.00 20.80
N GLY A 930 -34.77 -8.08 21.51
CA GLY A 930 -35.54 -9.19 20.96
C GLY A 930 -34.68 -10.05 20.02
N ASP A 931 -35.11 -10.20 18.77
CA ASP A 931 -34.37 -10.96 17.74
C ASP A 931 -33.28 -10.13 17.02
N LEU A 932 -33.12 -8.85 17.40
CA LEU A 932 -32.10 -7.98 16.82
C LEU A 932 -30.75 -8.22 17.50
N PRO A 933 -29.65 -8.30 16.73
CA PRO A 933 -28.34 -8.55 17.28
C PRO A 933 -27.92 -7.42 18.22
N PRO A 934 -27.09 -7.73 19.22
CA PRO A 934 -26.42 -6.71 20.02
C PRO A 934 -25.65 -5.72 19.16
N VAL A 935 -25.63 -4.46 19.56
CA VAL A 935 -24.83 -3.40 18.95
C VAL A 935 -23.84 -2.83 19.95
N ARG A 936 -22.67 -2.42 19.43
CA ARG A 936 -21.56 -1.91 20.22
C ARG A 936 -21.49 -0.39 20.12
N GLY A 937 -21.26 0.26 21.25
CA GLY A 937 -20.77 1.63 21.35
C GLY A 937 -19.34 1.64 21.85
N SER A 938 -18.59 2.68 21.50
CA SER A 938 -17.21 2.86 21.97
C SER A 938 -16.80 4.32 22.03
N GLU A 939 -15.84 4.63 22.89
CA GLU A 939 -15.09 5.89 22.88
C GLU A 939 -13.60 5.60 23.09
N ARG A 940 -12.74 6.50 22.63
CA ARG A 940 -11.30 6.48 22.89
C ARG A 940 -10.78 7.84 23.33
N ILE A 941 -9.69 7.83 24.08
CA ILE A 941 -8.91 9.01 24.46
C ILE A 941 -7.43 8.73 24.26
N VAL A 942 -6.64 9.79 24.04
CA VAL A 942 -5.19 9.70 23.89
C VAL A 942 -4.51 10.21 25.17
N LEU A 943 -3.37 9.64 25.53
CA LEU A 943 -2.51 10.05 26.64
C LEU A 943 -1.11 10.37 26.11
N GLN A 944 -0.42 11.29 26.77
CA GLN A 944 0.94 11.68 26.40
C GLN A 944 1.95 11.04 27.36
N PRO A 945 3.09 10.52 26.88
CA PRO A 945 4.13 10.05 27.78
C PRO A 945 4.71 11.25 28.56
N LYS A 946 5.12 11.01 29.81
CA LYS A 946 5.76 12.05 30.62
C LYS A 946 7.11 12.51 30.04
N ASN A 947 7.76 11.68 29.24
CA ASN A 947 8.94 12.05 28.45
C ASN A 947 8.55 11.97 26.99
N LYS A 948 8.61 13.09 26.28
CA LYS A 948 8.32 13.17 24.85
C LYS A 948 9.50 13.82 24.14
N GLN A 949 9.95 13.23 23.04
CA GLN A 949 10.96 13.87 22.20
C GLN A 949 10.36 15.12 21.55
N ALA A 950 11.15 16.17 21.41
CA ALA A 950 10.68 17.48 20.98
C ALA A 950 10.38 17.54 19.48
N GLU A 951 11.01 16.69 18.68
CA GLU A 951 10.77 16.54 17.25
C GLU A 951 9.35 16.06 16.91
N PHE A 952 8.67 15.41 17.85
CA PHE A 952 7.30 14.94 17.71
C PHE A 952 6.29 16.04 18.08
N PHE A 953 6.43 17.22 17.47
CA PHE A 953 5.47 18.31 17.57
C PHE A 953 4.36 18.17 16.53
N ASP A 954 3.18 18.72 16.81
CA ASP A 954 2.04 18.73 15.88
C ASP A 954 2.14 19.88 14.87
N GLU A 955 2.50 21.08 15.34
CA GLU A 955 2.76 22.25 14.51
C GLU A 955 4.02 22.98 15.01
N ALA A 956 4.67 23.71 14.10
CA ALA A 956 5.82 24.53 14.46
C ALA A 956 5.94 25.77 13.58
N GLN A 957 6.71 26.75 14.06
CA GLN A 957 7.08 27.94 13.33
C GLN A 957 8.55 28.29 13.60
N GLY A 958 9.32 28.41 12.51
CA GLY A 958 10.67 28.98 12.53
C GLY A 958 11.78 28.03 12.99
N VAL A 959 11.44 26.80 13.38
CA VAL A 959 12.40 25.78 13.81
C VAL A 959 12.73 24.79 12.69
N GLU A 960 13.82 24.04 12.85
CA GLU A 960 14.23 22.95 11.95
C GLU A 960 14.46 21.66 12.74
N LEU A 961 14.18 20.51 12.12
CA LEU A 961 14.62 19.22 12.66
C LEU A 961 16.06 18.96 12.25
N VAL A 962 16.90 18.60 13.22
CA VAL A 962 18.34 18.40 13.01
C VAL A 962 18.75 17.04 13.58
N GLU A 963 19.24 16.15 12.71
CA GLU A 963 19.86 14.89 13.14
C GLU A 963 21.16 15.16 13.90
N GLU A 964 21.28 14.61 15.11
CA GLU A 964 22.47 14.76 15.94
C GLU A 964 22.72 13.48 16.77
N PRO A 965 23.87 12.79 16.59
CA PRO A 965 24.21 11.57 17.32
C PRO A 965 24.30 11.65 18.85
N GLY A 966 24.00 12.80 19.46
CA GLY A 966 23.88 13.01 20.91
C GLY A 966 22.46 13.34 21.40
N ALA A 967 21.51 13.51 20.47
CA ALA A 967 20.09 13.64 20.75
C ALA A 967 19.52 12.29 21.23
N ALA A 968 18.48 12.32 22.07
CA ALA A 968 17.94 11.10 22.68
C ALA A 968 17.23 10.21 21.65
N GLY A 969 16.39 10.79 20.78
CA GLY A 969 15.80 10.13 19.60
C GLY A 969 16.65 10.22 18.32
N GLY A 970 17.90 10.68 18.41
CA GLY A 970 18.77 10.92 17.23
C GLY A 970 18.45 12.21 16.45
N THR A 971 17.32 12.86 16.73
CA THR A 971 16.91 14.15 16.16
C THR A 971 16.60 15.16 17.26
N LYS A 972 16.70 16.46 16.95
CA LYS A 972 16.29 17.54 17.86
C LYS A 972 15.60 18.67 17.10
N VAL A 973 14.89 19.52 17.83
CA VAL A 973 14.39 20.81 17.33
C VAL A 973 15.50 21.86 17.48
N GLY A 974 16.05 22.30 16.35
CA GLY A 974 17.15 23.27 16.26
C GLY A 974 16.80 24.54 15.48
N ALA A 975 17.82 25.35 15.19
CA ALA A 975 17.70 26.64 14.50
C ALA A 975 16.73 27.64 15.17
N ILE A 976 16.58 27.54 16.50
CA ILE A 976 15.55 28.26 17.25
C ILE A 976 15.92 29.75 17.41
N ASP A 977 15.13 30.64 16.83
CA ASP A 977 15.24 32.09 16.98
C ASP A 977 14.18 32.68 17.94
N PRO A 978 14.36 33.93 18.42
CA PRO A 978 13.38 34.56 19.31
C PRO A 978 12.00 34.73 18.66
N GLY A 979 11.00 34.06 19.23
CA GLY A 979 9.60 34.10 18.77
C GLY A 979 9.12 32.83 18.08
N ASP A 980 10.03 31.90 17.80
CA ASP A 980 9.70 30.59 17.26
C ASP A 980 9.01 29.73 18.31
N TRP A 981 8.33 28.68 17.83
CA TRP A 981 7.58 27.79 18.70
C TRP A 981 7.33 26.42 18.07
N ILE A 982 7.06 25.44 18.94
CA ILE A 982 6.48 24.13 18.60
C ILE A 982 5.22 23.90 19.43
N SER A 983 4.32 23.02 18.99
CA SER A 983 3.10 22.65 19.72
C SER A 983 2.99 21.14 19.96
N VAL A 984 2.27 20.76 21.02
CA VAL A 984 1.83 19.39 21.29
C VAL A 984 0.32 19.42 21.58
N ASP A 985 -0.46 18.59 20.89
CA ASP A 985 -1.92 18.50 20.94
C ASP A 985 -2.40 17.05 20.78
N PRO A 986 -3.24 16.50 21.67
CA PRO A 986 -3.75 17.09 22.90
C PRO A 986 -2.76 16.96 24.07
N VAL A 987 -2.79 17.95 24.98
CA VAL A 987 -2.19 17.85 26.31
C VAL A 987 -3.18 18.30 27.39
N ASP A 988 -3.31 17.51 28.46
CA ASP A 988 -4.05 17.86 29.67
C ASP A 988 -3.09 17.93 30.86
N LEU A 989 -3.12 19.08 31.56
CA LEU A 989 -2.18 19.39 32.63
C LEU A 989 -2.65 18.89 34.01
N THR A 990 -3.71 18.10 34.08
CA THR A 990 -4.18 17.49 35.33
C THR A 990 -3.08 16.63 35.94
N GLY A 991 -2.71 16.94 37.17
CA GLY A 991 -1.66 16.22 37.89
C GLY A 991 -0.23 16.54 37.42
N VAL A 992 -0.02 17.45 36.47
CA VAL A 992 1.30 17.93 36.07
C VAL A 992 1.75 19.04 37.02
N GLU A 993 2.88 18.86 37.68
CA GLU A 993 3.42 19.79 38.67
C GLU A 993 4.44 20.77 38.09
N GLY A 994 5.20 20.33 37.09
CA GLY A 994 6.19 21.14 36.41
C GLY A 994 6.62 20.54 35.08
N ILE A 995 7.21 21.37 34.21
CA ILE A 995 7.69 21.00 32.87
C ILE A 995 9.19 21.30 32.79
N GLY A 996 9.99 20.27 32.50
CA GLY A 996 11.44 20.34 32.31
C GLY A 996 11.83 19.98 30.89
N TYR A 997 13.12 20.09 30.57
CA TYR A 997 13.61 19.92 29.21
C TYR A 997 15.01 19.33 29.18
N ARG A 998 15.32 18.50 28.17
CA ARG A 998 16.70 18.22 27.75
C ARG A 998 17.03 19.14 26.58
N VAL A 999 18.08 19.95 26.72
CA VAL A 999 18.44 20.99 25.75
C VAL A 999 19.95 21.08 25.55
N SER A 1000 20.37 21.57 24.39
CA SER A 1000 21.73 22.09 24.17
C SER A 1000 21.63 23.56 23.76
N ALA A 1001 22.59 24.41 24.14
CA ALA A 1001 22.55 25.83 23.81
C ALA A 1001 23.93 26.31 23.37
N SER A 1002 24.22 26.13 22.07
CA SER A 1002 25.39 26.66 21.36
C SER A 1002 25.42 28.18 21.35
N GLY A 1003 24.24 28.82 21.31
CA GLY A 1003 24.06 30.26 21.39
C GLY A 1003 24.10 30.83 22.81
N SER A 1004 23.40 31.95 23.02
CA SER A 1004 23.35 32.67 24.30
C SER A 1004 22.47 31.99 25.36
N GLY A 1005 21.72 30.95 25.00
CA GLY A 1005 20.60 30.46 25.78
C GLY A 1005 19.35 31.34 25.61
N GLY A 1006 18.29 31.06 26.36
CA GLY A 1006 17.02 31.76 26.25
C GLY A 1006 16.03 31.35 27.33
N THR A 1007 14.75 31.55 27.06
CA THR A 1007 13.64 31.14 27.92
C THR A 1007 12.66 30.33 27.11
N VAL A 1008 12.21 29.19 27.64
CA VAL A 1008 11.06 28.44 27.11
C VAL A 1008 9.82 28.87 27.87
N GLU A 1009 8.87 29.52 27.20
CA GLU A 1009 7.56 29.85 27.72
C GLU A 1009 6.53 28.82 27.24
N VAL A 1010 5.91 28.07 28.16
CA VAL A 1010 4.79 27.19 27.82
C VAL A 1010 3.51 27.99 27.87
N ARG A 1011 2.74 27.97 26.79
CA ARG A 1011 1.49 28.74 26.64
C ARG A 1011 0.34 27.83 26.21
N SER A 1012 -0.85 28.10 26.72
CA SER A 1012 -2.04 27.30 26.42
C SER A 1012 -2.84 27.85 25.24
N GLY A 1013 -3.30 26.96 24.36
CA GLY A 1013 -4.27 27.26 23.29
C GLY A 1013 -3.70 27.96 22.04
N ALA A 1014 -2.70 28.84 22.20
CA ALA A 1014 -2.03 29.56 21.11
C ALA A 1014 -0.61 30.02 21.51
N PRO A 1015 0.28 30.37 20.55
CA PRO A 1015 1.62 30.89 20.84
C PRO A 1015 1.63 32.21 21.65
N ASP A 1016 0.56 33.00 21.61
CA ASP A 1016 0.39 34.21 22.43
C ASP A 1016 -0.63 34.02 23.57
N GLY A 1017 -1.05 32.78 23.83
CA GLY A 1017 -2.00 32.39 24.86
C GLY A 1017 -1.48 32.57 26.30
N PRO A 1018 -2.31 32.24 27.31
CA PRO A 1018 -1.94 32.35 28.71
C PRO A 1018 -0.64 31.59 29.04
N LEU A 1019 0.23 32.20 29.83
CA LEU A 1019 1.48 31.58 30.28
C LEU A 1019 1.19 30.50 31.34
N VAL A 1020 1.66 29.29 31.09
CA VAL A 1020 1.48 28.09 31.92
C VAL A 1020 2.71 27.83 32.78
N SER A 1021 3.89 27.84 32.15
CA SER A 1021 5.20 27.59 32.78
C SER A 1021 6.28 28.38 32.07
N THR A 1022 7.39 28.65 32.75
CA THR A 1022 8.54 29.35 32.18
C THR A 1022 9.83 28.81 32.77
N ALA A 1023 10.79 28.50 31.90
CA ALA A 1023 12.10 28.00 32.30
C ALA A 1023 13.22 28.75 31.59
N GLU A 1024 14.23 29.15 32.36
CA GLU A 1024 15.46 29.76 31.84
C GLU A 1024 16.43 28.66 31.39
N VAL A 1025 16.95 28.80 30.17
CA VAL A 1025 17.94 27.91 29.56
C VAL A 1025 19.27 28.67 29.46
N PRO A 1026 20.26 28.37 30.32
CA PRO A 1026 21.58 28.98 30.20
C PRO A 1026 22.34 28.42 28.99
N GLY A 1027 23.26 29.20 28.42
CA GLY A 1027 24.18 28.70 27.40
C GLY A 1027 25.03 27.53 27.92
N SER A 1028 24.96 26.37 27.24
CA SER A 1028 25.63 25.12 27.62
C SER A 1028 26.67 24.66 26.59
N GLY A 1029 26.82 25.39 25.48
CA GLY A 1029 27.58 24.93 24.32
C GLY A 1029 26.86 23.76 23.64
N THR A 1030 27.62 22.85 23.03
CA THR A 1030 27.07 21.67 22.32
C THR A 1030 26.78 20.50 23.24
N SER A 1031 26.83 20.68 24.57
CA SER A 1031 26.52 19.62 25.53
C SER A 1031 25.05 19.72 25.95
N TYR A 1032 24.38 18.57 25.95
CA TYR A 1032 23.04 18.45 26.49
C TYR A 1032 23.02 18.60 28.01
N VAL A 1033 22.06 19.37 28.50
CA VAL A 1033 21.81 19.61 29.92
C VAL A 1033 20.32 19.48 30.22
N ASP A 1034 20.01 18.93 31.39
CA ASP A 1034 18.63 18.82 31.86
C ASP A 1034 18.25 20.09 32.63
N ILE A 1035 17.20 20.75 32.17
CA ILE A 1035 16.56 21.87 32.83
C ILE A 1035 15.49 21.31 33.75
N ALA A 1036 15.65 21.55 35.05
CA ALA A 1036 14.74 21.07 36.08
C ALA A 1036 13.30 21.57 35.83
N PRO A 1037 12.26 20.75 36.13
CA PRO A 1037 10.89 21.13 35.86
C PRO A 1037 10.46 22.45 36.52
N ALA A 1038 10.04 23.41 35.69
CA ALA A 1038 9.46 24.67 36.13
C ALA A 1038 7.97 24.50 36.45
N ALA A 1039 7.51 25.11 37.54
CA ALA A 1039 6.18 24.89 38.08
C ALA A 1039 5.06 25.29 37.09
N VAL A 1040 4.08 24.40 36.91
CA VAL A 1040 2.86 24.68 36.14
C VAL A 1040 1.89 25.50 36.99
N THR A 1041 1.53 26.68 36.50
CA THR A 1041 0.71 27.68 37.21
C THR A 1041 -0.79 27.48 37.02
N ASP A 1042 -1.22 26.90 35.89
CA ASP A 1042 -2.60 26.48 35.61
C ASP A 1042 -2.60 25.02 35.15
N ARG A 1043 -3.20 24.16 35.98
CA ARG A 1043 -3.29 22.71 35.75
C ARG A 1043 -4.66 22.28 35.21
N SER A 1044 -5.53 23.23 34.87
CA SER A 1044 -6.88 22.97 34.37
C SER A 1044 -6.99 23.01 32.84
N HIS A 1045 -5.88 23.31 32.15
CA HIS A 1045 -5.83 23.34 30.70
C HIS A 1045 -5.91 21.93 30.10
N SER A 1046 -6.67 21.83 29.01
CA SER A 1046 -6.78 20.67 28.13
C SER A 1046 -6.85 21.18 26.68
N GLY A 1047 -6.02 20.63 25.80
CA GLY A 1047 -5.87 21.05 24.40
C GLY A 1047 -4.42 21.42 24.06
N PRO A 1048 -4.16 22.19 23.00
CA PRO A 1048 -2.79 22.39 22.51
C PRO A 1048 -1.93 23.20 23.50
N LEU A 1049 -0.69 22.78 23.69
CA LEU A 1049 0.35 23.51 24.42
C LEU A 1049 1.45 23.95 23.46
N TYR A 1050 1.82 25.23 23.57
CA TYR A 1050 2.85 25.86 22.74
C TYR A 1050 4.10 26.13 23.57
N PHE A 1051 5.25 25.71 23.06
CA PHE A 1051 6.56 25.97 23.64
C PHE A 1051 7.21 27.10 22.85
N VAL A 1052 7.15 28.31 23.41
CA VAL A 1052 7.57 29.54 22.74
C VAL A 1052 8.92 29.99 23.23
N PHE A 1053 9.86 30.16 22.30
CA PHE A 1053 11.25 30.45 22.61
C PHE A 1053 11.49 31.96 22.65
N ARG A 1054 12.05 32.47 23.76
CA ARG A 1054 12.36 33.88 23.98
C ARG A 1054 13.86 34.05 24.21
N GLY A 1055 14.41 35.18 23.79
CA GLY A 1055 15.83 35.47 23.99
C GLY A 1055 16.31 36.64 23.13
N ALA A 1056 17.63 36.76 23.03
CA ALA A 1056 18.28 37.72 22.14
C ALA A 1056 19.44 37.06 21.40
N GLY A 1057 19.52 37.28 20.09
CA GLY A 1057 20.44 36.59 19.20
C GLY A 1057 19.68 35.73 18.20
N SER A 1058 20.38 34.77 17.60
CA SER A 1058 19.85 33.70 16.78
C SER A 1058 20.40 32.37 17.31
N ASP A 1059 19.78 31.24 16.96
CA ASP A 1059 20.19 29.89 17.42
C ASP A 1059 20.31 29.83 18.96
N LEU A 1060 19.22 30.21 19.64
CA LEU A 1060 19.17 30.39 21.09
C LEU A 1060 19.53 29.10 21.83
N LEU A 1061 18.90 28.00 21.42
CA LEU A 1061 19.02 26.65 21.96
C LEU A 1061 18.54 25.62 20.94
N ALA A 1062 18.78 24.34 21.21
CA ALA A 1062 18.12 23.22 20.59
C ALA A 1062 17.40 22.41 21.68
N LEU A 1063 16.14 22.07 21.42
CA LEU A 1063 15.27 21.31 22.31
C LEU A 1063 15.20 19.87 21.85
N ASP A 1064 15.39 18.94 22.77
CA ASP A 1064 15.52 17.51 22.48
C ASP A 1064 14.45 16.70 23.21
N GLU A 1065 14.24 16.91 24.51
CA GLU A 1065 13.13 16.25 25.23
C GLU A 1065 12.31 17.25 26.05
N ILE A 1066 11.02 16.96 26.20
CA ILE A 1066 10.09 17.61 27.12
C ILE A 1066 9.72 16.62 28.23
N HIS A 1067 9.87 17.06 29.48
CA HIS A 1067 9.58 16.25 30.67
C HIS A 1067 8.42 16.82 31.49
N PHE A 1068 7.31 16.11 31.56
CA PHE A 1068 6.21 16.41 32.46
C PHE A 1068 6.43 15.74 33.82
N SER A 1069 6.56 16.53 34.87
CA SER A 1069 6.70 16.04 36.25
C SER A 1069 5.37 16.05 37.00
N GLY A 1070 5.25 15.22 38.03
CA GLY A 1070 4.02 15.04 38.80
C GLY A 1070 3.35 13.69 38.52
N PRO A 1071 2.26 13.39 39.24
CA PRO A 1071 1.55 12.12 39.05
C PRO A 1071 0.85 12.01 37.69
N GLY A 1072 0.50 13.12 37.03
CA GLY A 1072 -0.29 13.09 35.79
C GLY A 1072 -1.62 12.37 36.01
N VAL A 1073 -2.04 11.54 35.06
CA VAL A 1073 -3.33 10.81 35.14
C VAL A 1073 -3.34 9.69 36.20
N SER A 1074 -2.19 9.24 36.70
CA SER A 1074 -2.13 8.27 37.81
C SER A 1074 -2.54 8.87 39.17
N GLY A 1075 -2.53 10.20 39.30
CA GLY A 1075 -2.77 10.91 40.57
C GLY A 1075 -4.23 11.04 40.99
N SER A 1076 -5.18 10.72 40.11
CA SER A 1076 -6.61 10.79 40.36
C SER A 1076 -7.15 9.59 41.17
N VAL A 1077 -6.28 8.66 41.58
CA VAL A 1077 -6.63 7.51 42.40
C VAL A 1077 -6.80 7.91 43.87
N SER A 1078 -8.00 7.74 44.42
CA SER A 1078 -8.20 7.88 45.87
C SER A 1078 -7.56 6.71 46.64
N ALA A 1079 -7.05 6.97 47.85
CA ALA A 1079 -6.47 5.94 48.72
C ALA A 1079 -7.44 4.78 49.09
N GLU A 1080 -8.73 4.94 48.79
CA GLU A 1080 -9.78 3.94 48.99
C GLU A 1080 -9.86 2.93 47.83
N GLN A 1081 -9.57 3.37 46.59
CA GLN A 1081 -9.51 2.51 45.39
C GLN A 1081 -8.29 1.58 45.39
N LEU A 1082 -7.14 2.01 45.92
CA LEU A 1082 -5.97 1.14 46.10
C LEU A 1082 -6.18 0.03 47.15
N ARG A 1083 -7.15 0.20 48.06
CA ARG A 1083 -7.42 -0.77 49.13
C ARG A 1083 -8.34 -1.91 48.72
N SER A 1084 -9.19 -1.74 47.70
CA SER A 1084 -10.11 -2.79 47.25
C SER A 1084 -9.41 -3.95 46.52
N LYS A 1085 -8.27 -3.71 45.84
CA LYS A 1085 -7.45 -4.78 45.22
C LYS A 1085 -6.83 -5.74 46.26
N ARG A 1086 -6.47 -5.28 47.47
CA ARG A 1086 -5.90 -6.16 48.52
C ARG A 1086 -6.91 -7.10 49.19
N VAL A 1087 -8.21 -6.86 49.03
CA VAL A 1087 -9.25 -7.72 49.62
C VAL A 1087 -9.73 -8.80 48.63
N ALA A 1088 -9.52 -8.61 47.32
CA ALA A 1088 -9.92 -9.57 46.30
C ALA A 1088 -8.91 -10.72 46.06
N GLN A 1089 -7.63 -10.53 46.39
CA GLN A 1089 -6.64 -11.62 46.42
C GLN A 1089 -6.64 -12.29 47.80
N GLY A 1090 -7.54 -13.24 47.98
CA GLY A 1090 -7.81 -13.91 49.25
C GLY A 1090 -6.59 -14.60 49.86
N THR A 1091 -6.23 -14.14 51.06
CA THR A 1091 -5.46 -14.93 52.02
C THR A 1091 -6.41 -15.99 52.59
N LEU A 1092 -6.16 -17.27 52.28
CA LEU A 1092 -6.87 -18.39 52.92
C LEU A 1092 -6.57 -18.39 54.44
N PRO A 1093 -7.60 -18.57 55.30
CA PRO A 1093 -7.38 -18.68 56.73
C PRO A 1093 -6.77 -20.05 57.06
N ARG A 1094 -5.65 -20.05 57.79
CA ARG A 1094 -5.10 -21.24 58.43
C ARG A 1094 -6.16 -21.84 59.37
N GLY A 1095 -6.64 -23.04 59.03
CA GLY A 1095 -7.39 -23.92 59.92
C GLY A 1095 -6.51 -25.09 60.36
N ASP A 1096 -6.49 -25.33 61.68
CA ASP A 1096 -5.66 -26.31 62.40
C ASP A 1096 -5.83 -27.77 61.92
N ARG A 1097 -4.74 -28.42 61.47
CA ARG A 1097 -4.06 -29.57 62.12
C ARG A 1097 -2.91 -30.11 61.28
#